data_AF-A0A538TNE0-F1
#
_entry.id   AF-A0A538TNE0-F1
#
_cell.length_a   1.000
_cell.length_b   1.000
_cell.length_c   1.000
_cell.angle_alpha   90.00
_cell.angle_beta   90.00
_cell.angle_gamma   90.00
#
_symmetry.space_group_name_H-M   'P 1'
#
loop_
_entity.id
_entity.type
_entity.pdbx_description
1 polymer ?
#
loop_
_entity_poly.entity_id
_entity_poly.type
_entity_poly.pdbx_seq_one_letter_code
_entity_poly.pdbx_strand_id
1 'polypeptide(L)'
;MIATVPLGYRAIGNGRLIARRVNARRKTVTYHWRQDTAHPAYLTSLVVGKFVELRDRAGKVPLHGYVPRGREAQGRELFRKTPAMIESFAKVFGYPYPYPKYAQSTVFDFTYGGMENTGATTLTVRALLTPEEALDQTYETLISHELAHQWWGDLVTCRDWSEGWLNEGFATYSEVVFWEAEHGRDEADFARLEQMCSYLVEDSGDYRRPIVENRYRYPSDIFDRHLYEKGACVVHMLRATLGDAVWRRSLKRYLERHAFGAVETSDLRRACEEESGRNLTWFFDQWLYRGGHPELKVSREWDEGSKALLLSVEQVQEPDGVTPSVFRIPTILELMVGEKRLRLPIDIKERKETIQIPLPSKPRYVALDPEHDVMKLMDFPRSNEELRFGLARSSFALERIRCARELAAYGDQAAIGALFRAARGDRFWGVRIAALASLGEIGARHSDLVDRVFDLAKGQKARVRRAVAWALGWIGGDVALKHLKRIVATEESRYNAGLALLGIARTKRQDAFEILRSELGRESHRDVLKQLIFDGMVALKDPRAIPVLLDHTRPEYRNEAREAATKSLGKLGIADDRVEARLIELLRDPWFRVRSAAARSLAKLKSPRADAAIREALQGEPMDMVLGAFEGALDELRAGR
;
A
#
# COMPACT_ATOMS: atom_id res chain seq x y z
N MET A 1 -11.70 25.88 -21.16
CA MET A 1 -10.33 25.73 -21.70
C MET A 1 -10.34 25.64 -23.22
N ILE A 2 -9.47 26.37 -23.92
CA ILE A 2 -9.29 26.30 -25.38
C ILE A 2 -7.82 25.95 -25.67
N ALA A 3 -7.58 24.87 -26.42
CA ALA A 3 -6.23 24.41 -26.75
C ALA A 3 -6.09 24.20 -28.26
N THR A 4 -5.06 24.79 -28.87
CA THR A 4 -4.71 24.57 -30.28
C THR A 4 -3.43 23.76 -30.36
N VAL A 5 -3.49 22.60 -31.01
CA VAL A 5 -2.38 21.64 -31.08
C VAL A 5 -2.11 21.22 -32.53
N PRO A 6 -0.93 20.67 -32.86
CA PRO A 6 -0.66 20.18 -34.21
C PRO A 6 -1.64 19.09 -34.66
N LEU A 7 -1.90 19.00 -35.96
CA LEU A 7 -2.67 17.90 -36.55
C LEU A 7 -2.09 16.53 -36.15
N GLY A 8 -2.96 15.59 -35.80
CA GLY A 8 -2.59 14.26 -35.31
C GLY A 8 -2.43 14.17 -33.78
N TYR A 9 -2.39 15.30 -33.08
CA TYR A 9 -2.49 15.34 -31.61
C TYR A 9 -3.94 15.47 -31.16
N ARG A 10 -4.21 14.99 -29.95
CA ARG A 10 -5.46 15.20 -29.21
C ARG A 10 -5.15 16.06 -27.98
N ALA A 11 -6.03 17.00 -27.67
CA ALA A 11 -6.04 17.74 -26.41
C ALA A 11 -7.25 17.31 -25.58
N ILE A 12 -7.00 16.78 -24.38
CA ILE A 12 -8.00 16.24 -23.45
C ILE A 12 -8.07 17.19 -22.26
N GLY A 13 -9.28 17.44 -21.76
CA GLY A 13 -9.50 18.29 -20.59
C GLY A 13 -10.76 17.96 -19.82
N ASN A 14 -11.02 18.75 -18.77
CA ASN A 14 -12.20 18.64 -17.93
C ASN A 14 -13.49 18.99 -18.69
N GLY A 15 -14.63 18.52 -18.18
CA GLY A 15 -15.95 18.87 -18.67
C GLY A 15 -16.30 18.33 -20.06
N ARG A 16 -17.15 19.06 -20.80
CA ARG A 16 -17.66 18.64 -22.12
C ARG A 16 -16.83 19.22 -23.25
N LEU A 17 -16.59 18.42 -24.29
CA LEU A 17 -16.03 18.93 -25.55
C LEU A 17 -17.14 19.62 -26.34
N ILE A 18 -17.09 20.95 -26.43
CA ILE A 18 -18.12 21.75 -27.10
C ILE A 18 -17.75 22.13 -28.53
N ALA A 19 -16.46 22.15 -28.88
CA ALA A 19 -16.03 22.32 -30.27
C ALA A 19 -14.69 21.65 -30.56
N ARG A 20 -14.56 21.12 -31.78
CA ARG A 20 -13.29 20.68 -32.38
C ARG A 20 -13.19 21.26 -33.78
N ARG A 21 -12.21 22.13 -34.05
CA ARG A 21 -12.05 22.84 -35.32
C ARG A 21 -10.70 22.52 -35.93
N VAL A 22 -10.69 21.96 -37.14
CA VAL A 22 -9.45 21.66 -37.87
C VAL A 22 -9.08 22.86 -38.75
N ASN A 23 -7.82 23.27 -38.72
CA ASN A 23 -7.24 24.24 -39.64
C ASN A 23 -6.19 23.55 -40.51
N ALA A 24 -6.61 23.11 -41.71
CA ALA A 24 -5.74 22.40 -42.63
C ALA A 24 -4.54 23.25 -43.09
N ARG A 25 -4.75 24.56 -43.33
CA ARG A 25 -3.70 25.49 -43.77
C ARG A 25 -2.58 25.64 -42.74
N ARG A 26 -2.94 25.75 -41.45
CA ARG A 26 -1.97 25.87 -40.35
C ARG A 26 -1.50 24.51 -39.80
N LYS A 27 -2.05 23.41 -40.34
CA LYS A 27 -1.84 22.05 -39.85
C LYS A 27 -2.10 21.89 -38.34
N THR A 28 -3.15 22.53 -37.83
CA THR A 28 -3.54 22.49 -36.41
C THR A 28 -4.99 22.04 -36.21
N VAL A 29 -5.31 21.69 -34.97
CA VAL A 29 -6.68 21.44 -34.50
C VAL A 29 -6.89 22.15 -33.17
N THR A 30 -8.02 22.85 -33.03
CA THR A 30 -8.42 23.56 -31.81
C THR A 30 -9.54 22.80 -31.11
N TYR A 31 -9.34 22.50 -29.82
CA TYR A 31 -10.31 21.89 -28.92
C TYR A 31 -10.84 22.93 -27.94
N HIS A 32 -12.16 22.97 -27.76
CA HIS A 32 -12.82 23.80 -26.76
C HIS A 32 -13.55 22.90 -25.76
N TRP A 33 -13.01 22.84 -24.54
CA TRP A 33 -13.55 22.13 -23.40
C TRP A 33 -14.25 23.11 -22.44
N ARG A 34 -15.47 22.78 -22.03
CA ARG A 34 -16.28 23.58 -21.08
C ARG A 34 -16.57 22.76 -19.83
N GLN A 35 -16.03 23.21 -18.70
CA GLN A 35 -16.35 22.73 -17.37
C GLN A 35 -17.43 23.66 -16.80
N ASP A 36 -18.65 23.15 -16.63
CA ASP A 36 -19.79 23.95 -16.15
C ASP A 36 -19.83 24.05 -14.62
N THR A 37 -19.35 23.01 -13.93
CA THR A 37 -19.29 22.94 -12.47
C THR A 37 -18.00 23.58 -11.97
N ALA A 38 -18.10 24.49 -11.00
CA ALA A 38 -16.93 25.06 -10.34
C ALA A 38 -16.08 23.96 -9.68
N HIS A 39 -14.76 24.10 -9.76
CA HIS A 39 -13.80 23.21 -9.12
C HIS A 39 -12.52 23.97 -8.77
N PRO A 40 -11.75 23.55 -7.74
CA PRO A 40 -10.45 24.11 -7.42
C PRO A 40 -9.45 24.07 -8.59
N ALA A 41 -8.52 25.04 -8.62
CA ALA A 41 -7.55 25.17 -9.71
C ALA A 41 -6.65 23.93 -9.88
N TYR A 42 -6.32 23.23 -8.78
CA TYR A 42 -5.46 22.04 -8.80
C TYR A 42 -6.07 20.86 -9.58
N LEU A 43 -7.39 20.87 -9.80
CA LEU A 43 -8.11 19.86 -10.59
C LEU A 43 -8.17 20.16 -12.09
N THR A 44 -7.61 21.29 -12.53
CA THR A 44 -7.53 21.64 -13.95
C THR A 44 -6.58 20.70 -14.68
N SER A 45 -7.02 20.12 -15.80
CA SER A 45 -6.22 19.20 -16.63
C SER A 45 -6.19 19.60 -18.10
N LEU A 46 -4.99 19.52 -18.67
CA LEU A 46 -4.74 19.57 -20.11
C LEU A 46 -3.70 18.50 -20.48
N VAL A 47 -4.16 17.44 -21.14
CA VAL A 47 -3.28 16.37 -21.64
C VAL A 47 -3.21 16.44 -23.17
N VAL A 48 -2.01 16.61 -23.71
CA VAL A 48 -1.78 16.71 -25.16
C VAL A 48 -0.85 15.61 -25.64
N GLY A 49 -1.29 14.82 -26.62
CA GLY A 49 -0.48 13.72 -27.13
C GLY A 49 -1.06 13.03 -28.34
N LYS A 50 -0.30 12.09 -28.89
CA LYS A 50 -0.72 11.20 -29.98
C LYS A 50 -1.43 9.98 -29.40
N PHE A 51 -2.69 10.16 -29.05
CA PHE A 51 -3.50 9.10 -28.43
C PHE A 51 -4.42 8.38 -29.41
N VAL A 52 -4.67 7.11 -29.10
CA VAL A 52 -5.86 6.38 -29.54
C VAL A 52 -6.93 6.50 -28.45
N GLU A 53 -8.17 6.69 -28.88
CA GLU A 53 -9.34 6.80 -28.00
C GLU A 53 -10.06 5.45 -27.96
N LEU A 54 -10.23 4.93 -26.76
CA LEU A 54 -11.05 3.78 -26.42
C LEU A 54 -12.35 4.32 -25.81
N ARG A 55 -13.49 3.87 -26.31
CA ARG A 55 -14.81 4.34 -25.84
C ARG A 55 -15.55 3.22 -25.15
N ASP A 56 -16.20 3.57 -24.05
CA ASP A 56 -17.09 2.69 -23.31
C ASP A 56 -18.19 3.51 -22.59
N ARG A 57 -19.01 2.87 -21.76
CA ARG A 57 -20.03 3.53 -20.95
C ARG A 57 -20.25 2.81 -19.61
N ALA A 58 -20.59 3.58 -18.57
CA ALA A 58 -21.14 3.07 -17.32
C ALA A 58 -22.59 3.57 -17.19
N GLY A 59 -23.56 2.73 -17.52
CA GLY A 59 -24.95 3.17 -17.71
C GLY A 59 -25.05 4.32 -18.71
N LYS A 60 -25.37 5.53 -18.22
CA LYS A 60 -25.48 6.76 -19.03
C LYS A 60 -24.18 7.59 -19.10
N VAL A 61 -23.16 7.25 -18.32
CA VAL A 61 -21.89 8.00 -18.26
C VAL A 61 -20.99 7.58 -19.41
N PRO A 62 -20.63 8.49 -20.34
CA PRO A 62 -19.65 8.20 -21.38
C PRO A 62 -18.24 8.06 -20.80
N LEU A 63 -17.54 6.99 -21.20
CA LEU A 63 -16.17 6.72 -20.79
C LEU A 63 -15.21 6.86 -21.97
N HIS A 64 -14.07 7.53 -21.73
CA HIS A 64 -13.04 7.76 -22.73
C HIS A 64 -11.66 7.39 -22.19
N GLY A 65 -11.09 6.28 -22.66
CA GLY A 65 -9.70 5.91 -22.42
C GLY A 65 -8.79 6.48 -23.50
N TYR A 66 -7.69 7.14 -23.12
CA TYR A 66 -6.69 7.67 -24.04
C TYR A 66 -5.33 7.03 -23.76
N VAL A 67 -4.84 6.26 -24.73
CA VAL A 67 -3.57 5.54 -24.62
C VAL A 67 -2.64 5.83 -25.79
N PRO A 68 -1.30 5.78 -25.60
CA PRO A 68 -0.35 5.86 -26.70
C PRO A 68 -0.67 4.84 -27.80
N ARG A 69 -0.40 5.21 -29.06
CA ARG A 69 -0.56 4.29 -30.21
C ARG A 69 0.24 3.00 -29.99
N GLY A 70 -0.35 1.86 -30.36
CA GLY A 70 0.26 0.53 -30.17
C GLY A 70 0.08 -0.05 -28.76
N ARG A 71 -0.65 0.63 -27.87
CA ARG A 71 -0.97 0.18 -26.51
C ARG A 71 -2.46 -0.04 -26.26
N GLU A 72 -3.23 -0.19 -27.33
CA GLU A 72 -4.70 -0.29 -27.30
C GLU A 72 -5.17 -1.52 -26.54
N ALA A 73 -4.49 -2.66 -26.71
CA ALA A 73 -4.82 -3.90 -26.00
C ALA A 73 -4.62 -3.75 -24.49
N GLN A 74 -3.47 -3.22 -24.05
CA GLN A 74 -3.23 -2.95 -22.63
C GLN A 74 -4.21 -1.91 -22.07
N GLY A 75 -4.57 -0.89 -22.87
CA GLY A 75 -5.54 0.12 -22.48
C GLY A 75 -6.94 -0.45 -22.27
N ARG A 76 -7.38 -1.37 -23.14
CA ARG A 76 -8.66 -2.07 -22.98
C ARG A 76 -8.70 -2.91 -21.73
N GLU A 77 -7.62 -3.63 -21.41
CA GLU A 77 -7.56 -4.41 -20.18
C GLU A 77 -7.53 -3.50 -18.95
N LEU A 78 -6.71 -2.45 -18.96
CA LEU A 78 -6.59 -1.50 -17.86
C LEU A 78 -7.96 -0.88 -17.49
N PHE A 79 -8.73 -0.41 -18.48
CA PHE A 79 -10.00 0.28 -18.23
C PHE A 79 -11.23 -0.65 -18.16
N ARG A 80 -11.04 -1.96 -18.32
CA ARG A 80 -12.13 -2.94 -18.46
C ARG A 80 -13.13 -2.90 -17.30
N LYS A 81 -12.66 -2.62 -16.08
CA LYS A 81 -13.48 -2.62 -14.86
C LYS A 81 -13.98 -1.25 -14.43
N THR A 82 -13.61 -0.17 -15.14
CA THR A 82 -14.06 1.19 -14.82
C THR A 82 -15.60 1.30 -14.73
N PRO A 83 -16.41 0.66 -15.61
CA PRO A 83 -17.87 0.66 -15.46
C PRO A 83 -18.36 0.07 -14.12
N ALA A 84 -17.83 -1.09 -13.72
CA ALA A 84 -18.20 -1.76 -12.47
C ALA A 84 -17.79 -0.93 -11.24
N MET A 85 -16.64 -0.24 -11.30
CA MET A 85 -16.21 0.66 -10.23
C MET A 85 -17.17 1.84 -10.06
N ILE A 86 -17.60 2.49 -11.16
CA ILE A 86 -18.57 3.60 -11.11
C ILE A 86 -19.89 3.13 -10.49
N GLU A 87 -20.39 1.96 -10.88
CA GLU A 87 -21.62 1.40 -10.34
C GLU A 87 -21.51 1.04 -8.85
N SER A 88 -20.38 0.44 -8.44
CA SER A 88 -20.10 0.10 -7.05
C SER A 88 -20.07 1.35 -6.17
N PHE A 89 -19.31 2.37 -6.56
CA PHE A 89 -19.18 3.62 -5.82
C PHE A 89 -20.50 4.38 -5.74
N ALA A 90 -21.22 4.52 -6.84
CA ALA A 90 -22.53 5.18 -6.83
C ALA A 90 -23.51 4.48 -5.87
N LYS A 91 -23.48 3.14 -5.83
CA LYS A 91 -24.31 2.33 -4.93
C LYS A 91 -23.91 2.50 -3.46
N VAL A 92 -22.62 2.47 -3.16
CA VAL A 92 -22.11 2.53 -1.78
C VAL A 92 -22.22 3.93 -1.20
N PHE A 93 -21.85 4.96 -1.97
CA PHE A 93 -21.90 6.35 -1.53
C PHE A 93 -23.31 6.93 -1.58
N GLY A 94 -24.22 6.28 -2.32
CA GLY A 94 -25.60 6.73 -2.46
C GLY A 94 -25.77 7.99 -3.31
N TYR A 95 -24.78 8.30 -4.16
CA TYR A 95 -24.75 9.48 -5.01
C TYR A 95 -24.28 9.10 -6.43
N PRO A 96 -25.02 9.44 -7.51
CA PRO A 96 -24.65 9.05 -8.87
C PRO A 96 -23.36 9.76 -9.34
N TYR A 97 -22.70 9.24 -10.38
CA TYR A 97 -21.53 9.91 -10.96
C TYR A 97 -21.86 11.36 -11.36
N PRO A 98 -21.14 12.38 -10.84
CA PRO A 98 -21.57 13.77 -10.92
C PRO A 98 -21.23 14.50 -12.23
N TYR A 99 -20.36 13.93 -13.08
CA TYR A 99 -19.80 14.62 -14.24
C TYR A 99 -20.36 14.12 -15.59
N PRO A 100 -20.32 14.94 -16.65
CA PRO A 100 -20.91 14.59 -17.94
C PRO A 100 -20.14 13.51 -18.72
N LYS A 101 -18.88 13.24 -18.34
CA LYS A 101 -18.03 12.15 -18.85
C LYS A 101 -17.00 11.78 -17.81
N TYR A 102 -16.42 10.58 -17.96
CA TYR A 102 -15.17 10.23 -17.32
C TYR A 102 -14.11 9.92 -18.37
N ALA A 103 -12.97 10.61 -18.32
CA ALA A 103 -11.84 10.35 -19.20
C ALA A 103 -10.62 9.91 -18.40
N GLN A 104 -9.87 8.94 -18.92
CA GLN A 104 -8.64 8.43 -18.33
C GLN A 104 -7.53 8.50 -19.38
N SER A 105 -6.42 9.17 -19.09
CA SER A 105 -5.30 9.35 -20.04
C SER A 105 -4.01 8.78 -19.49
N THR A 106 -3.25 8.02 -20.28
CA THR A 106 -1.95 7.46 -19.84
C THR A 106 -0.76 8.23 -20.40
N VAL A 107 0.18 8.63 -19.55
CA VAL A 107 1.35 9.45 -19.93
C VAL A 107 2.68 8.85 -19.44
N PHE A 108 3.77 9.09 -20.17
CA PHE A 108 5.09 8.48 -19.90
C PHE A 108 5.74 9.06 -18.65
N ASP A 109 5.94 10.38 -18.63
CA ASP A 109 6.58 11.08 -17.51
C ASP A 109 5.51 11.59 -16.56
N PHE A 110 5.34 10.88 -15.44
CA PHE A 110 4.35 11.23 -14.42
C PHE A 110 4.91 11.00 -13.02
N THR A 111 4.86 12.05 -12.19
CA THR A 111 5.40 12.05 -10.82
C THR A 111 4.73 11.00 -9.94
N TYR A 112 3.42 10.83 -10.10
CA TYR A 112 2.56 9.99 -9.26
C TYR A 112 2.11 8.72 -9.98
N GLY A 113 1.18 7.97 -9.34
CA GLY A 113 0.45 6.89 -9.98
C GLY A 113 -0.61 7.43 -10.94
N GLY A 114 -1.44 8.34 -10.43
CA GLY A 114 -2.46 9.08 -11.15
C GLY A 114 -2.70 10.46 -10.54
N MET A 115 -3.63 11.19 -11.14
CA MET A 115 -4.15 12.47 -10.67
C MET A 115 -5.62 12.55 -11.05
N GLU A 116 -6.44 12.94 -10.08
CA GLU A 116 -7.88 12.78 -10.05
C GLU A 116 -8.67 13.83 -10.82
N ASN A 117 -7.99 14.67 -11.62
CA ASN A 117 -8.56 15.85 -12.26
C ASN A 117 -10.01 15.65 -12.76
N THR A 118 -10.91 16.56 -12.39
CA THR A 118 -12.37 16.44 -12.58
C THR A 118 -12.80 15.92 -13.95
N GLY A 119 -13.36 14.70 -13.97
CA GLY A 119 -13.86 14.03 -15.18
C GLY A 119 -12.78 13.72 -16.24
N ALA A 120 -11.49 13.82 -15.89
CA ALA A 120 -10.34 13.76 -16.80
C ALA A 120 -9.04 13.29 -16.11
N THR A 121 -9.11 12.17 -15.38
CA THR A 121 -7.98 11.54 -14.70
C THR A 121 -6.77 11.30 -15.62
N THR A 122 -5.59 11.58 -15.09
CA THR A 122 -4.30 11.23 -15.72
C THR A 122 -3.66 10.08 -14.97
N LEU A 123 -3.06 9.13 -15.70
CA LEU A 123 -2.45 7.91 -15.18
C LEU A 123 -1.06 7.75 -15.76
N THR A 124 -0.18 7.05 -15.04
CA THR A 124 1.12 6.64 -15.59
C THR A 124 0.98 5.55 -16.65
N VAL A 125 1.81 5.58 -17.70
CA VAL A 125 1.90 4.52 -18.72
C VAL A 125 2.34 3.18 -18.13
N ARG A 126 2.93 3.18 -16.93
CA ARG A 126 3.28 1.97 -16.18
C ARG A 126 2.05 1.12 -15.84
N ALA A 127 0.85 1.71 -15.85
CA ALA A 127 -0.39 0.97 -15.66
C ALA A 127 -0.74 0.05 -16.84
N LEU A 128 -0.18 0.28 -18.04
CA LEU A 128 -0.46 -0.49 -19.25
C LEU A 128 0.33 -1.82 -19.27
N LEU A 129 -0.05 -2.76 -18.41
CA LEU A 129 0.62 -4.05 -18.26
C LEU A 129 0.50 -4.95 -19.49
N THR A 130 1.58 -5.66 -19.82
CA THR A 130 1.52 -6.83 -20.71
C THR A 130 0.93 -8.04 -19.97
N PRO A 131 0.48 -9.09 -20.69
CA PRO A 131 -0.04 -10.30 -20.03
C PRO A 131 0.93 -10.97 -19.06
N GLU A 132 2.24 -10.98 -19.36
CA GLU A 132 3.26 -11.54 -18.47
C GLU A 132 3.40 -10.71 -17.19
N GLU A 133 3.36 -9.38 -17.28
CA GLU A 133 3.44 -8.48 -16.12
C GLU A 133 2.16 -8.52 -15.27
N ALA A 134 1.01 -8.75 -15.89
CA ALA A 134 -0.28 -8.90 -15.22
C ALA A 134 -0.38 -10.16 -14.33
N LEU A 135 0.55 -11.12 -14.47
CA LEU A 135 0.68 -12.25 -13.53
C LEU A 135 1.08 -11.79 -12.12
N ASP A 136 1.79 -10.66 -12.04
CA ASP A 136 2.44 -10.18 -10.83
C ASP A 136 1.86 -8.88 -10.27
N GLN A 137 1.19 -8.08 -11.11
CA GLN A 137 0.74 -6.73 -10.79
C GLN A 137 -0.68 -6.49 -11.28
N THR A 138 -1.37 -5.61 -10.56
CA THR A 138 -2.64 -5.02 -10.99
C THR A 138 -2.62 -3.53 -10.67
N TYR A 139 -3.33 -2.74 -11.46
CA TYR A 139 -3.55 -1.31 -11.23
C TYR A 139 -5.02 -1.01 -10.92
N GLU A 140 -5.81 -2.04 -10.59
CA GLU A 140 -7.20 -1.86 -10.16
C GLU A 140 -7.30 -0.93 -8.94
N THR A 141 -6.35 -1.00 -7.98
CA THR A 141 -6.35 -0.12 -6.80
C THR A 141 -6.16 1.32 -7.22
N LEU A 142 -5.13 1.60 -8.03
CA LEU A 142 -4.89 2.91 -8.60
C LEU A 142 -6.12 3.44 -9.35
N ILE A 143 -6.71 2.67 -10.27
CA ILE A 143 -7.89 3.16 -11.01
C ILE A 143 -9.05 3.46 -10.08
N SER A 144 -9.31 2.56 -9.11
CA SER A 144 -10.41 2.73 -8.16
C SER A 144 -10.19 3.96 -7.26
N HIS A 145 -8.95 4.24 -6.86
CA HIS A 145 -8.55 5.42 -6.10
C HIS A 145 -8.83 6.71 -6.88
N GLU A 146 -8.26 6.81 -8.08
CA GLU A 146 -8.42 8.00 -8.95
C GLU A 146 -9.87 8.25 -9.36
N LEU A 147 -10.65 7.18 -9.52
CA LEU A 147 -12.08 7.29 -9.81
C LEU A 147 -12.89 7.69 -8.57
N ALA A 148 -12.52 7.21 -7.38
CA ALA A 148 -13.23 7.54 -6.14
C ALA A 148 -13.19 9.04 -5.84
N HIS A 149 -12.11 9.70 -6.22
CA HIS A 149 -11.98 11.15 -6.09
C HIS A 149 -13.06 11.97 -6.83
N GLN A 150 -13.71 11.38 -7.84
CA GLN A 150 -14.83 12.01 -8.51
C GLN A 150 -15.99 12.31 -7.55
N TRP A 151 -16.04 11.62 -6.40
CA TRP A 151 -16.86 11.96 -5.23
C TRP A 151 -16.01 12.61 -4.12
N TRP A 152 -14.83 12.09 -3.82
CA TRP A 152 -13.99 12.50 -2.67
C TRP A 152 -12.78 13.35 -3.11
N GLY A 153 -12.96 14.66 -3.22
CA GLY A 153 -11.95 15.60 -3.70
C GLY A 153 -12.49 16.48 -4.82
N ASP A 154 -13.33 15.93 -5.70
CA ASP A 154 -13.93 16.70 -6.79
C ASP A 154 -15.35 17.18 -6.47
N LEU A 155 -16.24 16.26 -6.06
CA LEU A 155 -17.64 16.62 -5.71
C LEU A 155 -17.68 17.34 -4.37
N VAL A 156 -16.98 16.83 -3.36
CA VAL A 156 -16.71 17.55 -2.12
C VAL A 156 -15.20 17.64 -1.96
N THR A 157 -14.65 18.83 -1.69
CA THR A 157 -13.20 19.04 -1.59
C THR A 157 -12.81 19.53 -0.20
N CYS A 158 -11.58 19.25 0.24
CA CYS A 158 -11.05 19.81 1.48
C CYS A 158 -11.04 21.37 1.45
N ARG A 159 -11.38 21.99 2.59
CA ARG A 159 -11.34 23.46 2.76
C ARG A 159 -9.93 24.02 2.70
N ASP A 160 -8.99 23.29 3.28
CA ASP A 160 -7.55 23.51 3.21
C ASP A 160 -6.85 22.15 3.33
N TRP A 161 -5.52 22.12 3.20
CA TRP A 161 -4.77 20.87 3.14
C TRP A 161 -4.80 20.05 4.44
N SER A 162 -5.07 20.67 5.59
CA SER A 162 -5.20 19.91 6.85
C SER A 162 -6.38 18.93 6.84
N GLU A 163 -7.37 19.21 5.99
CA GLU A 163 -8.56 18.37 5.78
C GLU A 163 -8.39 17.36 4.61
N GLY A 164 -7.17 17.25 4.05
CA GLY A 164 -6.89 16.44 2.85
C GLY A 164 -7.23 14.95 2.98
N TRP A 165 -7.30 14.42 4.20
CA TRP A 165 -7.72 13.02 4.44
C TRP A 165 -9.17 12.74 4.00
N LEU A 166 -10.04 13.76 3.94
CA LEU A 166 -11.39 13.62 3.41
C LEU A 166 -11.40 13.31 1.92
N ASN A 167 -10.34 13.71 1.20
CA ASN A 167 -10.11 13.34 -0.18
C ASN A 167 -9.40 11.99 -0.23
N GLU A 168 -8.16 11.95 0.27
CA GLU A 168 -7.23 10.83 0.07
C GLU A 168 -7.59 9.61 0.93
N GLY A 169 -7.93 9.79 2.20
CA GLY A 169 -8.32 8.68 3.07
C GLY A 169 -9.59 7.97 2.58
N PHE A 170 -10.54 8.72 2.01
CA PHE A 170 -11.72 8.15 1.38
C PHE A 170 -11.41 7.51 0.01
N ALA A 171 -10.53 8.11 -0.80
CA ALA A 171 -10.09 7.49 -2.05
C ALA A 171 -9.35 6.16 -1.81
N THR A 172 -8.42 6.14 -0.85
CA THR A 172 -7.71 4.93 -0.39
C THR A 172 -8.65 3.89 0.21
N TYR A 173 -9.67 4.29 0.98
CA TYR A 173 -10.68 3.33 1.47
C TYR A 173 -11.58 2.80 0.36
N SER A 174 -11.82 3.59 -0.69
CA SER A 174 -12.63 3.17 -1.83
C SER A 174 -11.98 2.03 -2.63
N GLU A 175 -10.65 1.88 -2.55
CA GLU A 175 -9.95 0.69 -3.04
C GLU A 175 -10.48 -0.58 -2.36
N VAL A 176 -10.60 -0.55 -1.03
CA VAL A 176 -11.15 -1.66 -0.23
C VAL A 176 -12.61 -1.92 -0.56
N VAL A 177 -13.41 -0.85 -0.76
CA VAL A 177 -14.83 -0.97 -1.16
C VAL A 177 -14.96 -1.67 -2.51
N PHE A 178 -14.15 -1.31 -3.51
CA PHE A 178 -14.19 -1.97 -4.80
C PHE A 178 -13.68 -3.41 -4.72
N TRP A 179 -12.61 -3.64 -3.95
CA TRP A 179 -12.08 -4.99 -3.71
C TRP A 179 -13.11 -5.94 -3.09
N GLU A 180 -13.86 -5.44 -2.11
CA GLU A 180 -14.92 -6.21 -1.45
C GLU A 180 -16.01 -6.61 -2.46
N ALA A 181 -16.39 -5.69 -3.35
CA ALA A 181 -17.41 -5.93 -4.36
C ALA A 181 -16.96 -6.89 -5.47
N GLU A 182 -15.72 -6.77 -5.94
CA GLU A 182 -15.19 -7.51 -7.10
C GLU A 182 -14.56 -8.85 -6.71
N HIS A 183 -13.79 -8.89 -5.62
CA HIS A 183 -12.95 -10.04 -5.23
C HIS A 183 -13.41 -10.72 -3.93
N GLY A 184 -14.32 -10.08 -3.19
CA GLY A 184 -14.90 -10.60 -1.95
C GLY A 184 -14.15 -10.14 -0.69
N ARG A 185 -14.75 -10.45 0.47
CA ARG A 185 -14.35 -9.91 1.77
C ARG A 185 -12.92 -10.27 2.19
N ASP A 186 -12.48 -11.51 1.98
CA ASP A 186 -11.11 -11.93 2.38
C ASP A 186 -10.02 -11.10 1.67
N GLU A 187 -10.24 -10.72 0.39
CA GLU A 187 -9.30 -9.88 -0.38
C GLU A 187 -9.35 -8.41 0.09
N ALA A 188 -10.53 -7.90 0.43
CA ALA A 188 -10.72 -6.55 0.96
C ALA A 188 -10.08 -6.39 2.35
N ASP A 189 -10.29 -7.37 3.25
CA ASP A 189 -9.70 -7.39 4.57
C ASP A 189 -8.16 -7.46 4.48
N PHE A 190 -7.63 -8.25 3.53
CA PHE A 190 -6.18 -8.30 3.29
C PHE A 190 -5.61 -6.98 2.76
N ALA A 191 -6.27 -6.33 1.80
CA ALA A 191 -5.86 -5.01 1.30
C ALA A 191 -5.85 -3.97 2.43
N ARG A 192 -6.84 -4.01 3.32
CA ARG A 192 -6.89 -3.14 4.51
C ARG A 192 -5.75 -3.44 5.50
N LEU A 193 -5.39 -4.71 5.70
CA LEU A 193 -4.22 -5.07 6.50
C LEU A 193 -2.93 -4.49 5.88
N GLU A 194 -2.77 -4.53 4.55
CA GLU A 194 -1.61 -3.93 3.87
C GLU A 194 -1.55 -2.41 4.05
N GLN A 195 -2.70 -1.72 4.01
CA GLN A 195 -2.80 -0.29 4.32
C GLN A 195 -2.36 -0.03 5.77
N MET A 196 -2.91 -0.78 6.73
CA MET A 196 -2.55 -0.66 8.14
C MET A 196 -1.05 -0.88 8.37
N CYS A 197 -0.46 -1.94 7.80
CA CYS A 197 0.97 -2.21 7.91
C CYS A 197 1.81 -1.08 7.31
N SER A 198 1.37 -0.48 6.20
CA SER A 198 2.09 0.64 5.57
C SER A 198 2.13 1.84 6.50
N TYR A 199 0.99 2.21 7.11
CA TYR A 199 0.95 3.26 8.14
C TYR A 199 1.86 2.92 9.34
N LEU A 200 1.74 1.71 9.91
CA LEU A 200 2.50 1.31 11.09
C LEU A 200 4.02 1.37 10.85
N VAL A 201 4.49 1.01 9.66
CA VAL A 201 5.91 1.12 9.29
C VAL A 201 6.36 2.59 9.28
N GLU A 202 5.53 3.50 8.77
CA GLU A 202 5.87 4.92 8.76
C GLU A 202 5.84 5.55 10.15
N ASP A 203 4.81 5.24 10.94
CA ASP A 203 4.65 5.72 12.32
C ASP A 203 5.73 5.16 13.26
N SER A 204 6.38 4.04 12.91
CA SER A 204 7.54 3.51 13.63
C SER A 204 8.86 4.24 13.33
N GLY A 205 8.83 5.20 12.40
CA GLY A 205 9.97 6.05 12.06
C GLY A 205 10.16 7.22 13.03
N ASP A 206 10.76 8.31 12.54
CA ASP A 206 11.21 9.42 13.38
C ASP A 206 10.13 10.47 13.67
N TYR A 207 8.90 10.30 13.16
CA TYR A 207 7.83 11.26 13.35
C TYR A 207 6.46 10.59 13.51
N ARG A 208 5.59 11.30 14.23
CA ARG A 208 4.19 10.95 14.42
C ARG A 208 3.37 12.23 14.45
N ARG A 209 2.21 12.21 13.80
CA ARG A 209 1.28 13.35 13.79
C ARG A 209 -0.19 12.92 13.77
N PRO A 210 -1.11 13.81 14.15
CA PRO A 210 -2.53 13.67 13.84
C PRO A 210 -2.76 13.57 12.33
N ILE A 211 -3.91 13.01 11.92
CA ILE A 211 -4.32 13.01 10.51
C ILE A 211 -4.63 14.43 10.06
N VAL A 212 -5.45 15.13 10.84
CA VAL A 212 -5.81 16.53 10.61
C VAL A 212 -4.72 17.40 11.24
N GLU A 213 -3.79 17.87 10.40
CA GLU A 213 -2.61 18.64 10.80
C GLU A 213 -2.52 19.92 9.97
N ASN A 214 -2.50 21.07 10.66
CA ASN A 214 -2.38 22.38 10.02
C ASN A 214 -0.97 22.99 10.16
N ARG A 215 -0.03 22.24 10.76
CA ARG A 215 1.38 22.62 10.91
C ARG A 215 2.24 21.80 9.96
N TYR A 216 2.53 22.40 8.81
CA TYR A 216 3.45 21.85 7.82
C TYR A 216 4.27 22.97 7.20
N ARG A 217 5.46 22.63 6.68
CA ARG A 217 6.32 23.61 5.99
C ARG A 217 5.93 23.70 4.52
N TYR A 218 5.72 22.53 3.91
CA TYR A 218 5.22 22.38 2.56
C TYR A 218 3.92 21.57 2.59
N PRO A 219 2.91 21.89 1.76
CA PRO A 219 1.68 21.09 1.71
C PRO A 219 1.96 19.60 1.49
N SER A 220 3.01 19.23 0.73
CA SER A 220 3.40 17.84 0.49
C SER A 220 3.79 17.07 1.76
N ASP A 221 4.17 17.74 2.84
CA ASP A 221 4.66 17.10 4.07
C ASP A 221 3.57 16.25 4.74
N ILE A 222 2.30 16.60 4.55
CA ILE A 222 1.17 15.86 5.12
C ILE A 222 0.53 14.86 4.15
N PHE A 223 1.02 14.75 2.91
CA PHE A 223 0.60 13.71 1.96
C PHE A 223 1.42 12.43 2.17
N ASP A 224 1.29 11.88 3.38
CA ASP A 224 1.97 10.70 3.88
C ASP A 224 0.97 9.59 4.28
N ARG A 225 1.42 8.49 4.86
CA ARG A 225 0.56 7.37 5.24
C ARG A 225 -0.29 7.61 6.47
N HIS A 226 -0.07 8.68 7.23
CA HIS A 226 -1.03 9.15 8.23
C HIS A 226 -2.28 9.70 7.53
N LEU A 227 -2.12 10.40 6.41
CA LEU A 227 -3.25 10.98 5.67
C LEU A 227 -3.97 9.93 4.79
N TYR A 228 -3.22 9.06 4.11
CA TYR A 228 -3.77 8.06 3.19
C TYR A 228 -4.19 6.77 3.91
N GLU A 229 -3.24 5.91 4.29
CA GLU A 229 -3.53 4.56 4.78
C GLU A 229 -4.14 4.54 6.19
N LYS A 230 -3.66 5.38 7.13
CA LYS A 230 -4.34 5.55 8.43
C LYS A 230 -5.72 6.16 8.24
N GLY A 231 -5.86 7.14 7.35
CA GLY A 231 -7.15 7.71 6.95
C GLY A 231 -8.15 6.63 6.51
N ALA A 232 -7.73 5.73 5.61
CA ALA A 232 -8.56 4.62 5.16
C ALA A 232 -8.93 3.63 6.29
N CYS A 233 -8.00 3.34 7.18
CA CYS A 233 -8.27 2.52 8.37
C CYS A 233 -9.33 3.18 9.27
N VAL A 234 -9.26 4.50 9.47
CA VAL A 234 -10.24 5.25 10.26
C VAL A 234 -11.62 5.28 9.58
N VAL A 235 -11.70 5.41 8.25
CA VAL A 235 -12.98 5.29 7.52
C VAL A 235 -13.58 3.89 7.72
N HIS A 236 -12.76 2.83 7.66
CA HIS A 236 -13.22 1.47 7.93
C HIS A 236 -13.74 1.32 9.37
N MET A 237 -12.99 1.82 10.35
CA MET A 237 -13.39 1.80 11.77
C MET A 237 -14.67 2.59 12.02
N LEU A 238 -14.90 3.68 11.29
CA LEU A 238 -16.16 4.42 11.33
C LEU A 238 -17.32 3.58 10.78
N ARG A 239 -17.13 2.88 9.66
CA ARG A 239 -18.10 1.90 9.12
C ARG A 239 -18.40 0.81 10.14
N ALA A 240 -17.37 0.20 10.75
CA ALA A 240 -17.54 -0.83 11.77
C ALA A 240 -18.27 -0.32 13.02
N THR A 241 -17.96 0.91 13.46
CA THR A 241 -18.59 1.55 14.62
C THR A 241 -20.07 1.86 14.38
N LEU A 242 -20.44 2.30 13.18
CA LEU A 242 -21.82 2.70 12.82
C LEU A 242 -22.67 1.53 12.31
N GLY A 243 -22.04 0.52 11.72
CA GLY A 243 -22.68 -0.50 10.88
C GLY A 243 -23.01 0.01 9.47
N ASP A 244 -23.01 -0.90 8.51
CA ASP A 244 -23.13 -0.60 7.07
C ASP A 244 -24.32 0.29 6.70
N ALA A 245 -25.50 0.03 7.28
CA ALA A 245 -26.71 0.76 6.93
C ALA A 245 -26.65 2.24 7.34
N VAL A 246 -26.18 2.53 8.56
CA VAL A 246 -26.05 3.90 9.08
C VAL A 246 -24.91 4.62 8.38
N TRP A 247 -23.79 3.92 8.16
CA TRP A 247 -22.63 4.47 7.44
C TRP A 247 -23.01 4.93 6.03
N ARG A 248 -23.68 4.09 5.22
CA ARG A 248 -24.10 4.47 3.87
C ARG A 248 -25.07 5.66 3.84
N ARG A 249 -26.02 5.74 4.79
CA ARG A 249 -26.90 6.92 4.90
C ARG A 249 -26.12 8.17 5.29
N SER A 250 -25.11 8.04 6.14
CA SER A 250 -24.24 9.15 6.55
C SER A 250 -23.46 9.70 5.37
N LEU A 251 -22.85 8.83 4.54
CA LEU A 251 -22.14 9.24 3.33
C LEU A 251 -23.07 9.94 2.35
N LYS A 252 -24.25 9.36 2.10
CA LYS A 252 -25.25 9.96 1.21
C LYS A 252 -25.64 11.36 1.66
N ARG A 253 -25.99 11.52 2.95
CA ARG A 253 -26.35 12.82 3.55
C ARG A 253 -25.22 13.84 3.39
N TYR A 254 -23.99 13.42 3.69
CA TYR A 254 -22.81 14.26 3.57
C TYR A 254 -22.61 14.77 2.13
N LEU A 255 -22.61 13.85 1.16
CA LEU A 255 -22.41 14.20 -0.25
C LEU A 255 -23.55 15.08 -0.81
N GLU A 256 -24.81 14.77 -0.50
CA GLU A 256 -25.95 15.57 -0.96
C GLU A 256 -25.94 17.00 -0.38
N ARG A 257 -25.54 17.14 0.89
CA ARG A 257 -25.51 18.45 1.57
C ARG A 257 -24.37 19.35 1.10
N HIS A 258 -23.22 18.76 0.78
CA HIS A 258 -21.99 19.51 0.53
C HIS A 258 -21.53 19.47 -0.94
N ALA A 259 -22.35 18.93 -1.85
CA ALA A 259 -22.03 18.81 -3.26
C ALA A 259 -21.52 20.13 -3.88
N PHE A 260 -20.40 20.02 -4.59
CA PHE A 260 -19.64 21.08 -5.24
C PHE A 260 -19.11 22.16 -4.28
N GLY A 261 -18.89 21.78 -3.02
CA GLY A 261 -18.43 22.67 -1.95
C GLY A 261 -17.17 22.18 -1.25
N ALA A 262 -16.62 23.07 -0.42
CA ALA A 262 -15.49 22.79 0.45
C ALA A 262 -15.95 22.38 1.86
N VAL A 263 -15.31 21.35 2.43
CA VAL A 263 -15.72 20.67 3.68
C VAL A 263 -14.58 20.57 4.69
N GLU A 264 -14.96 20.40 5.95
CA GLU A 264 -14.08 20.08 7.07
C GLU A 264 -14.50 18.75 7.72
N THR A 265 -13.61 18.15 8.51
CA THR A 265 -13.89 16.91 9.26
C THR A 265 -15.16 17.01 10.10
N SER A 266 -15.48 18.21 10.61
CA SER A 266 -16.68 18.48 11.39
C SER A 266 -17.99 18.27 10.62
N ASP A 267 -18.00 18.47 9.29
CA ASP A 267 -19.14 18.24 8.42
C ASP A 267 -19.49 16.75 8.33
N LEU A 268 -18.48 15.89 8.15
CA LEU A 268 -18.65 14.44 8.13
C LEU A 268 -19.16 13.93 9.48
N ARG A 269 -18.55 14.40 10.58
CA ARG A 269 -18.99 14.05 11.94
C ARG A 269 -20.47 14.37 12.13
N ARG A 270 -20.92 15.58 11.76
CA ARG A 270 -22.33 15.99 11.88
C ARG A 270 -23.26 15.05 11.10
N ALA A 271 -22.91 14.71 9.85
CA ALA A 271 -23.72 13.78 9.06
C ALA A 271 -23.84 12.40 9.71
N CYS A 272 -22.76 11.88 10.29
CA CYS A 272 -22.76 10.61 11.02
C CYS A 272 -23.56 10.67 12.32
N GLU A 273 -23.44 11.74 13.10
CA GLU A 273 -24.19 11.93 14.36
C GLU A 273 -25.70 12.06 14.09
N GLU A 274 -26.09 12.80 13.04
CA GLU A 274 -27.50 12.95 12.63
C GLU A 274 -28.13 11.61 12.21
N GLU A 275 -27.41 10.77 11.46
CA GLU A 275 -27.93 9.48 10.97
C GLU A 275 -27.91 8.36 12.01
N SER A 276 -27.02 8.47 13.00
CA SER A 276 -26.83 7.45 14.03
C SER A 276 -27.51 7.77 15.37
N GLY A 277 -27.80 9.05 15.65
CA GLY A 277 -28.27 9.52 16.96
C GLY A 277 -27.24 9.36 18.08
N ARG A 278 -25.97 9.10 17.77
CA ARG A 278 -24.89 8.84 18.74
C ARG A 278 -23.91 10.01 18.77
N ASN A 279 -23.35 10.30 19.94
CA ASN A 279 -22.20 11.21 20.04
C ASN A 279 -20.94 10.50 19.51
N LEU A 280 -20.27 11.11 18.53
CA LEU A 280 -19.05 10.59 17.92
C LEU A 280 -17.84 11.50 18.19
N THR A 281 -17.95 12.50 19.06
CA THR A 281 -16.84 13.40 19.42
C THR A 281 -15.60 12.62 19.82
N TRP A 282 -15.75 11.59 20.66
CA TRP A 282 -14.64 10.73 21.10
C TRP A 282 -13.93 10.02 19.93
N PHE A 283 -14.67 9.61 18.90
CA PHE A 283 -14.12 8.87 17.76
C PHE A 283 -13.26 9.80 16.91
N PHE A 284 -13.81 10.97 16.55
CA PHE A 284 -13.10 11.92 15.70
C PHE A 284 -11.91 12.55 16.45
N ASP A 285 -12.03 12.81 17.76
CA ASP A 285 -10.91 13.30 18.57
C ASP A 285 -9.72 12.33 18.54
N GLN A 286 -9.90 11.08 19.00
CA GLN A 286 -8.77 10.18 19.17
C GLN A 286 -8.18 9.65 17.86
N TRP A 287 -8.95 9.60 16.78
CA TRP A 287 -8.49 8.99 15.52
C TRP A 287 -7.99 9.98 14.48
N LEU A 288 -8.49 11.23 14.50
CA LEU A 288 -8.13 12.24 13.51
C LEU A 288 -7.30 13.39 14.08
N TYR A 289 -7.68 13.88 15.26
CA TYR A 289 -7.02 15.02 15.91
C TYR A 289 -5.91 14.59 16.88
N ARG A 290 -5.72 13.28 17.07
CA ARG A 290 -4.61 12.68 17.81
C ARG A 290 -3.76 11.75 16.94
N GLY A 291 -2.49 11.65 17.31
CA GLY A 291 -1.50 10.79 16.68
C GLY A 291 -1.51 9.37 17.25
N GLY A 292 -0.80 8.46 16.57
CA GLY A 292 -0.57 7.10 17.05
C GLY A 292 -1.75 6.15 16.90
N HIS A 293 -1.62 5.03 17.60
CA HIS A 293 -2.52 3.88 17.61
C HIS A 293 -2.39 3.13 18.95
N PRO A 294 -3.39 2.32 19.35
CA PRO A 294 -3.28 1.51 20.56
C PRO A 294 -2.27 0.37 20.40
N GLU A 295 -1.46 0.18 21.43
CA GLU A 295 -0.59 -0.99 21.60
C GLU A 295 -1.12 -1.82 22.76
N LEU A 296 -1.62 -3.02 22.47
CA LEU A 296 -2.32 -3.85 23.44
C LEU A 296 -1.45 -5.00 23.93
N LYS A 297 -1.30 -5.14 25.24
CA LYS A 297 -0.92 -6.41 25.88
C LYS A 297 -2.17 -7.08 26.40
N VAL A 298 -2.43 -8.28 25.88
CA VAL A 298 -3.62 -9.05 26.22
C VAL A 298 -3.21 -10.36 26.86
N SER A 299 -3.84 -10.69 27.97
CA SER A 299 -3.72 -12.01 28.60
C SER A 299 -5.11 -12.57 28.90
N ARG A 300 -5.17 -13.89 29.04
CA ARG A 300 -6.39 -14.57 29.47
C ARG A 300 -6.09 -15.62 30.50
N GLU A 301 -7.00 -15.77 31.46
CA GLU A 301 -6.98 -16.80 32.47
C GLU A 301 -8.37 -17.43 32.60
N TRP A 302 -8.42 -18.74 32.82
CA TRP A 302 -9.66 -19.43 33.14
C TRP A 302 -9.74 -19.63 34.65
N ASP A 303 -10.74 -19.02 35.28
CA ASP A 303 -11.05 -19.25 36.68
C ASP A 303 -12.10 -20.36 36.80
N GLU A 304 -11.66 -21.53 37.27
CA GLU A 304 -12.53 -22.69 37.49
C GLU A 304 -13.56 -22.44 38.61
N GLY A 305 -13.20 -21.63 39.61
CA GLY A 305 -14.06 -21.34 40.76
C GLY A 305 -15.29 -20.52 40.36
N SER A 306 -15.09 -19.45 39.59
CA SER A 306 -16.19 -18.62 39.07
C SER A 306 -16.73 -19.07 37.72
N LYS A 307 -16.13 -20.10 37.10
CA LYS A 307 -16.41 -20.53 35.72
C LYS A 307 -16.39 -19.36 34.75
N ALA A 308 -15.32 -18.58 34.78
CA ALA A 308 -15.20 -17.38 33.95
C ALA A 308 -13.86 -17.29 33.25
N LEU A 309 -13.87 -16.73 32.05
CA LEU A 309 -12.67 -16.25 31.38
C LEU A 309 -12.37 -14.83 31.90
N LEU A 310 -11.19 -14.62 32.47
CA LEU A 310 -10.65 -13.32 32.81
C LEU A 310 -9.80 -12.84 31.64
N LEU A 311 -10.30 -11.87 30.88
CA LEU A 311 -9.56 -11.23 29.79
C LEU A 311 -8.95 -9.93 30.31
N SER A 312 -7.63 -9.88 30.46
CA SER A 312 -6.94 -8.64 30.85
C SER A 312 -6.36 -7.95 29.62
N VAL A 313 -6.66 -6.67 29.48
CA VAL A 313 -6.18 -5.82 28.39
C VAL A 313 -5.46 -4.62 29.00
N GLU A 314 -4.23 -4.37 28.56
CA GLU A 314 -3.41 -3.23 28.95
C GLU A 314 -2.97 -2.46 27.70
N GLN A 315 -3.18 -1.15 27.69
CA GLN A 315 -2.72 -0.22 26.66
C GLN A 315 -1.36 0.32 27.06
N VAL A 316 -0.33 -0.09 26.32
CA VAL A 316 1.09 0.11 26.68
C VAL A 316 1.80 1.16 25.85
N GLN A 317 1.15 1.78 24.87
CA GLN A 317 1.73 2.88 24.13
C GLN A 317 2.14 4.02 25.08
N GLU A 318 3.26 4.67 24.79
CA GLU A 318 3.73 5.81 25.57
C GLU A 318 2.98 7.08 25.14
N PRO A 319 2.29 7.78 26.07
CA PRO A 319 1.62 9.03 25.74
C PRO A 319 2.64 10.15 25.48
N ASP A 320 2.32 11.02 24.53
CA ASP A 320 3.12 12.20 24.19
C ASP A 320 2.21 13.39 23.86
N GLY A 321 2.75 14.45 23.25
CA GLY A 321 1.98 15.66 22.91
C GLY A 321 0.82 15.42 21.94
N VAL A 322 0.82 14.31 21.18
CA VAL A 322 -0.20 13.97 20.19
C VAL A 322 -0.87 12.62 20.44
N THR A 323 -0.20 11.69 21.12
CA THR A 323 -0.63 10.31 21.37
C THR A 323 -1.36 10.22 22.72
N PRO A 324 -2.62 9.76 22.77
CA PRO A 324 -3.36 9.64 24.01
C PRO A 324 -2.86 8.45 24.86
N SER A 325 -2.97 8.59 26.19
CA SER A 325 -2.63 7.51 27.13
C SER A 325 -3.62 6.35 27.09
N VAL A 326 -4.84 6.58 26.60
CA VAL A 326 -5.93 5.61 26.52
C VAL A 326 -6.72 5.88 25.24
N PHE A 327 -6.91 4.84 24.43
CA PHE A 327 -7.88 4.81 23.34
C PHE A 327 -9.14 4.08 23.81
N ARG A 328 -10.31 4.56 23.39
CA ARG A 328 -11.55 3.79 23.46
C ARG A 328 -11.64 2.84 22.26
N ILE A 329 -11.78 1.54 22.51
CA ILE A 329 -11.73 0.50 21.48
C ILE A 329 -12.96 -0.41 21.57
N PRO A 330 -14.06 -0.08 20.87
CA PRO A 330 -15.15 -1.02 20.67
C PRO A 330 -14.72 -2.11 19.68
N THR A 331 -14.82 -3.37 20.06
CA THR A 331 -14.42 -4.51 19.23
C THR A 331 -15.16 -5.79 19.61
N ILE A 332 -14.83 -6.92 18.97
CA ILE A 332 -15.46 -8.22 19.19
C ILE A 332 -14.47 -9.19 19.83
N LEU A 333 -14.92 -9.88 20.87
CA LEU A 333 -14.29 -11.08 21.39
C LEU A 333 -15.01 -12.32 20.83
N GLU A 334 -14.28 -13.17 20.10
CA GLU A 334 -14.78 -14.46 19.63
C GLU A 334 -14.21 -15.59 20.50
N LEU A 335 -15.10 -16.49 20.93
CA LEU A 335 -14.79 -17.62 21.79
C LEU A 335 -15.35 -18.91 21.19
N MET A 336 -14.62 -20.01 21.36
CA MET A 336 -15.15 -21.36 21.13
C MET A 336 -15.27 -22.10 22.46
N VAL A 337 -16.51 -22.36 22.89
CA VAL A 337 -16.82 -23.06 24.14
C VAL A 337 -17.50 -24.38 23.81
N GLY A 338 -16.79 -25.49 24.03
CA GLY A 338 -17.14 -26.76 23.41
C GLY A 338 -17.14 -26.65 21.88
N GLU A 339 -18.31 -26.87 21.27
CA GLU A 339 -18.53 -26.69 19.82
C GLU A 339 -19.26 -25.37 19.48
N LYS A 340 -19.66 -24.59 20.49
CA LYS A 340 -20.40 -23.34 20.28
C LYS A 340 -19.45 -22.17 20.05
N ARG A 341 -19.70 -21.41 18.99
CA ARG A 341 -19.06 -20.11 18.75
C ARG A 341 -19.85 -19.01 19.46
N LEU A 342 -19.19 -18.21 20.29
CA LEU A 342 -19.74 -17.02 20.90
C LEU A 342 -19.02 -15.79 20.36
N ARG A 343 -19.76 -14.70 20.13
CA ARG A 343 -19.21 -13.40 19.70
C ARG A 343 -19.79 -12.33 20.60
N LEU A 344 -18.92 -11.69 21.37
CA LEU A 344 -19.30 -10.73 22.40
C LEU A 344 -18.74 -9.36 22.03
N PRO A 345 -19.57 -8.31 21.90
CA PRO A 345 -19.06 -6.96 21.81
C PRO A 345 -18.40 -6.57 23.14
N ILE A 346 -17.20 -6.01 23.06
CA ILE A 346 -16.48 -5.43 24.20
C ILE A 346 -16.08 -3.99 23.87
N ASP A 347 -15.96 -3.15 24.88
CA ASP A 347 -15.62 -1.73 24.73
C ASP A 347 -14.51 -1.41 25.72
N ILE A 348 -13.26 -1.53 25.25
CA ILE A 348 -12.06 -1.31 26.06
C ILE A 348 -11.89 0.20 26.24
N LYS A 349 -11.86 0.67 27.49
CA LYS A 349 -11.91 2.10 27.84
C LYS A 349 -10.85 2.53 28.83
N GLU A 350 -10.20 1.58 29.50
CA GLU A 350 -9.22 1.89 30.52
C GLU A 350 -7.81 1.61 30.02
N ARG A 351 -6.81 2.23 30.66
CA ARG A 351 -5.41 1.89 30.38
C ARG A 351 -5.11 0.43 30.74
N LYS A 352 -5.76 -0.09 31.77
CA LYS A 352 -5.69 -1.49 32.18
C LYS A 352 -7.04 -1.90 32.72
N GLU A 353 -7.62 -2.95 32.15
CA GLU A 353 -8.87 -3.53 32.62
C GLU A 353 -8.86 -5.05 32.53
N THR A 354 -9.60 -5.69 33.44
CA THR A 354 -9.87 -7.12 33.40
C THR A 354 -11.36 -7.32 33.25
N ILE A 355 -11.77 -7.94 32.14
CA ILE A 355 -13.15 -8.25 31.82
C ILE A 355 -13.41 -9.70 32.21
N GLN A 356 -14.32 -9.92 33.15
CA GLN A 356 -14.78 -11.25 33.54
C GLN A 356 -15.94 -11.68 32.65
N ILE A 357 -15.78 -12.82 31.97
CA ILE A 357 -16.77 -13.37 31.04
C ILE A 357 -17.22 -14.72 31.58
N PRO A 358 -18.41 -14.81 32.20
CA PRO A 358 -18.95 -16.09 32.67
C PRO A 358 -19.21 -17.05 31.51
N LEU A 359 -18.71 -18.29 31.60
CA LEU A 359 -18.88 -19.32 30.57
C LEU A 359 -19.21 -20.68 31.21
N PRO A 360 -19.92 -21.57 30.50
CA PRO A 360 -20.24 -22.90 31.05
C PRO A 360 -19.02 -23.81 31.21
N SER A 361 -17.94 -23.56 30.46
CA SER A 361 -16.68 -24.29 30.51
C SER A 361 -15.54 -23.48 29.88
N LYS A 362 -14.30 -23.91 30.11
CA LYS A 362 -13.09 -23.29 29.55
C LYS A 362 -13.16 -23.22 28.01
N PRO A 363 -12.92 -22.05 27.39
CA PRO A 363 -12.88 -21.93 25.95
C PRO A 363 -11.65 -22.64 25.36
N ARG A 364 -11.84 -23.30 24.21
CA ARG A 364 -10.77 -23.90 23.40
C ARG A 364 -9.99 -22.89 22.57
N TYR A 365 -10.62 -21.75 22.31
CA TYR A 365 -10.09 -20.71 21.44
C TYR A 365 -10.66 -19.37 21.86
N VAL A 366 -9.79 -18.36 21.89
CA VAL A 366 -10.08 -16.97 22.22
C VAL A 366 -9.41 -16.09 21.17
N ALA A 367 -10.19 -15.24 20.51
CA ALA A 367 -9.68 -14.25 19.57
C ALA A 367 -10.29 -12.88 19.86
N LEU A 368 -9.42 -11.89 20.01
CA LEU A 368 -9.80 -10.49 20.12
C LEU A 368 -9.68 -9.84 18.74
N ASP A 369 -10.77 -9.21 18.29
CA ASP A 369 -10.90 -8.57 16.98
C ASP A 369 -10.51 -9.48 15.80
N PRO A 370 -11.21 -10.62 15.58
CA PRO A 370 -10.82 -11.59 14.56
C PRO A 370 -11.01 -11.09 13.12
N GLU A 371 -11.92 -10.13 12.90
CA GLU A 371 -12.01 -9.36 11.65
C GLU A 371 -10.85 -8.38 11.45
N HIS A 372 -10.16 -8.05 12.53
CA HIS A 372 -9.12 -7.03 12.59
C HIS A 372 -9.66 -5.62 12.31
N ASP A 373 -10.91 -5.30 12.63
CA ASP A 373 -11.58 -4.04 12.26
C ASP A 373 -10.88 -2.81 12.90
N VAL A 374 -10.19 -3.01 14.02
CA VAL A 374 -9.47 -1.96 14.75
C VAL A 374 -7.98 -1.94 14.39
N MET A 375 -7.50 -0.76 14.01
CA MET A 375 -6.07 -0.46 13.88
C MET A 375 -5.36 -0.49 15.23
N LYS A 376 -4.43 -1.41 15.39
CA LYS A 376 -3.70 -1.66 16.65
C LYS A 376 -2.43 -2.47 16.43
N LEU A 377 -1.51 -2.38 17.38
CA LEU A 377 -0.56 -3.46 17.67
C LEU A 377 -1.11 -4.28 18.82
N MET A 378 -0.94 -5.61 18.77
CA MET A 378 -1.45 -6.49 19.81
C MET A 378 -0.49 -7.64 20.08
N ASP A 379 0.05 -7.67 21.29
CA ASP A 379 0.68 -8.84 21.88
C ASP A 379 -0.40 -9.63 22.64
N PHE A 380 -0.72 -10.80 22.13
CA PHE A 380 -1.69 -11.69 22.75
C PHE A 380 -1.21 -13.14 22.65
N PRO A 381 -0.40 -13.61 23.61
CA PRO A 381 0.21 -14.94 23.58
C PRO A 381 -0.82 -16.06 23.65
N ARG A 382 -0.74 -16.99 22.70
CA ARG A 382 -1.69 -18.12 22.56
C ARG A 382 -0.96 -19.44 22.46
N SER A 383 -1.54 -20.50 23.02
CA SER A 383 -0.93 -21.84 22.96
C SER A 383 -0.87 -22.39 21.54
N ASN A 384 0.05 -23.31 21.27
CA ASN A 384 0.12 -24.03 20.00
C ASN A 384 -1.25 -24.66 19.64
N GLU A 385 -1.96 -25.23 20.61
CA GLU A 385 -3.30 -25.81 20.39
C GLU A 385 -4.32 -24.77 19.92
N GLU A 386 -4.42 -23.62 20.61
CA GLU A 386 -5.31 -22.53 20.21
C GLU A 386 -4.98 -22.00 18.80
N LEU A 387 -3.69 -21.83 18.49
CA LEU A 387 -3.25 -21.33 17.19
C LEU A 387 -3.56 -22.31 16.06
N ARG A 388 -3.31 -23.62 16.26
CA ARG A 388 -3.69 -24.65 15.30
C ARG A 388 -5.20 -24.70 15.11
N PHE A 389 -5.96 -24.54 16.18
CA PHE A 389 -7.41 -24.47 16.10
C PHE A 389 -7.86 -23.25 15.27
N GLY A 390 -7.35 -22.05 15.58
CA GLY A 390 -7.67 -20.81 14.87
C GLY A 390 -7.32 -20.90 13.38
N LEU A 391 -6.12 -21.38 13.05
CA LEU A 391 -5.68 -21.61 11.67
C LEU A 391 -6.60 -22.58 10.92
N ALA A 392 -7.15 -23.59 11.59
CA ALA A 392 -8.00 -24.58 10.94
C ALA A 392 -9.49 -24.20 10.88
N ARG A 393 -9.98 -23.37 11.82
CA ARG A 393 -11.42 -23.19 12.06
C ARG A 393 -11.92 -21.75 11.99
N SER A 394 -11.05 -20.74 12.04
CA SER A 394 -11.48 -19.35 11.97
C SER A 394 -12.10 -19.03 10.61
N SER A 395 -13.25 -18.36 10.64
CA SER A 395 -13.94 -17.90 9.43
C SER A 395 -13.25 -16.68 8.80
N PHE A 396 -12.35 -16.01 9.51
CA PHE A 396 -11.71 -14.77 9.06
C PHE A 396 -10.31 -15.05 8.55
N ALA A 397 -10.02 -14.63 7.31
CA ALA A 397 -8.70 -14.84 6.71
C ALA A 397 -7.57 -14.20 7.51
N LEU A 398 -7.78 -12.98 8.04
CA LEU A 398 -6.75 -12.27 8.81
C LEU A 398 -6.40 -12.99 10.11
N GLU A 399 -7.39 -13.53 10.81
CA GLU A 399 -7.15 -14.31 12.01
C GLU A 399 -6.43 -15.64 11.71
N ARG A 400 -6.76 -16.31 10.60
CA ARG A 400 -5.98 -17.47 10.13
C ARG A 400 -4.54 -17.10 9.77
N ILE A 401 -4.32 -15.95 9.12
CA ILE A 401 -2.98 -15.41 8.83
C ILE A 401 -2.21 -15.19 10.13
N ARG A 402 -2.83 -14.55 11.11
CA ARG A 402 -2.24 -14.29 12.43
C ARG A 402 -1.84 -15.59 13.13
N CYS A 403 -2.72 -16.58 13.15
CA CYS A 403 -2.41 -17.90 13.71
C CYS A 403 -1.23 -18.58 12.98
N ALA A 404 -1.20 -18.52 11.64
CA ALA A 404 -0.10 -19.09 10.86
C ALA A 404 1.25 -18.42 11.20
N ARG A 405 1.28 -17.10 11.39
CA ARG A 405 2.49 -16.36 11.78
C ARG A 405 2.96 -16.72 13.18
N GLU A 406 2.05 -16.71 14.17
CA GLU A 406 2.41 -17.00 15.57
C GLU A 406 2.87 -18.45 15.79
N LEU A 407 2.45 -19.40 14.94
CA LEU A 407 2.93 -20.80 15.00
C LEU A 407 4.44 -20.95 14.71
N ALA A 408 5.09 -19.96 14.10
CA ALA A 408 6.53 -19.99 13.84
C ALA A 408 7.35 -20.16 15.12
N ALA A 409 6.89 -19.57 16.24
CA ALA A 409 7.58 -19.61 17.53
C ALA A 409 7.63 -21.02 18.16
N TYR A 410 6.72 -21.92 17.80
CA TYR A 410 6.65 -23.27 18.37
C TYR A 410 7.56 -24.27 17.64
N GLY A 411 7.52 -24.28 16.31
CA GLY A 411 8.40 -25.12 15.49
C GLY A 411 8.28 -26.65 15.70
N ASP A 412 7.39 -27.15 16.57
CA ASP A 412 7.21 -28.59 16.76
C ASP A 412 6.45 -29.26 15.60
N GLN A 413 6.43 -30.60 15.59
CA GLN A 413 5.81 -31.37 14.51
C GLN A 413 4.31 -31.08 14.34
N ALA A 414 3.60 -30.72 15.41
CA ALA A 414 2.18 -30.37 15.32
C ALA A 414 1.98 -29.01 14.64
N ALA A 415 2.81 -28.01 15.00
CA ALA A 415 2.83 -26.70 14.37
C ALA A 415 3.24 -26.79 12.89
N ILE A 416 4.37 -27.45 12.60
CA ILE A 416 4.85 -27.71 11.23
C ILE A 416 3.75 -28.40 10.41
N GLY A 417 3.13 -29.45 10.94
CA GLY A 417 2.06 -30.17 10.27
C GLY A 417 0.83 -29.29 9.96
N ALA A 418 0.46 -28.39 10.86
CA ALA A 418 -0.62 -27.43 10.62
C ALA A 418 -0.27 -26.40 9.54
N LEU A 419 0.95 -25.87 9.55
CA LEU A 419 1.43 -24.93 8.55
C LEU A 419 1.50 -25.57 7.15
N PHE A 420 1.96 -26.81 7.03
CA PHE A 420 1.93 -27.52 5.75
C PHE A 420 0.52 -27.74 5.21
N ARG A 421 -0.47 -28.06 6.09
CA ARG A 421 -1.87 -28.19 5.67
C ARG A 421 -2.41 -26.85 5.16
N ALA A 422 -2.16 -25.76 5.88
CA ALA A 422 -2.59 -24.42 5.49
C ALA A 422 -1.91 -23.98 4.18
N ALA A 423 -0.59 -24.10 4.07
CA ALA A 423 0.17 -23.74 2.88
C ALA A 423 -0.28 -24.51 1.62
N ARG A 424 -0.68 -25.77 1.78
CA ARG A 424 -1.17 -26.60 0.67
C ARG A 424 -2.57 -26.21 0.21
N GLY A 425 -3.48 -25.88 1.14
CA GLY A 425 -4.91 -25.91 0.83
C GLY A 425 -5.82 -24.96 1.59
N ASP A 426 -5.33 -23.98 2.36
CA ASP A 426 -6.23 -22.93 2.88
C ASP A 426 -6.96 -22.26 1.71
N ARG A 427 -8.24 -21.92 1.88
CA ARG A 427 -9.06 -21.27 0.84
C ARG A 427 -8.49 -19.92 0.39
N PHE A 428 -7.91 -19.15 1.31
CA PHE A 428 -7.36 -17.83 1.02
C PHE A 428 -5.85 -17.90 0.81
N TRP A 429 -5.37 -17.31 -0.27
CA TRP A 429 -3.95 -17.36 -0.64
C TRP A 429 -3.05 -16.65 0.38
N GLY A 430 -3.55 -15.60 1.05
CA GLY A 430 -2.79 -14.88 2.08
C GLY A 430 -2.43 -15.78 3.26
N VAL A 431 -3.32 -16.70 3.65
CA VAL A 431 -3.02 -17.71 4.70
C VAL A 431 -1.94 -18.67 4.22
N ARG A 432 -2.00 -19.09 2.94
CA ARG A 432 -0.97 -19.97 2.36
C ARG A 432 0.42 -19.31 2.37
N ILE A 433 0.49 -18.03 2.04
CA ILE A 433 1.73 -17.24 2.10
C ILE A 433 2.23 -17.07 3.54
N ALA A 434 1.34 -16.75 4.48
CA ALA A 434 1.71 -16.64 5.89
C ALA A 434 2.29 -17.95 6.43
N ALA A 435 1.66 -19.09 6.10
CA ALA A 435 2.15 -20.40 6.48
C ALA A 435 3.52 -20.74 5.85
N LEU A 436 3.72 -20.42 4.57
CA LEU A 436 5.01 -20.61 3.90
C LEU A 436 6.12 -19.76 4.53
N ALA A 437 5.82 -18.52 4.90
CA ALA A 437 6.80 -17.66 5.55
C ALA A 437 7.21 -18.22 6.93
N SER A 438 6.25 -18.70 7.72
CA SER A 438 6.54 -19.38 9.01
C SER A 438 7.33 -20.67 8.83
N LEU A 439 7.03 -21.46 7.78
CA LEU A 439 7.84 -22.64 7.43
C LEU A 439 9.27 -22.29 7.04
N GLY A 440 9.48 -21.16 6.36
CA GLY A 440 10.81 -20.65 6.04
C GLY A 440 11.63 -20.30 7.29
N GLU A 441 10.99 -19.64 8.25
CA GLU A 441 11.60 -19.27 9.54
C GLU A 441 11.96 -20.50 10.39
N ILE A 442 11.03 -21.46 10.51
CA ILE A 442 11.29 -22.73 11.21
C ILE A 442 12.40 -23.51 10.50
N GLY A 443 12.32 -23.60 9.16
CA GLY A 443 13.23 -24.40 8.35
C GLY A 443 14.68 -23.92 8.39
N ALA A 444 14.97 -22.68 8.81
CA ALA A 444 16.33 -22.23 9.11
C ALA A 444 17.05 -23.13 10.15
N ARG A 445 16.31 -23.90 10.95
CA ARG A 445 16.81 -24.91 11.90
C ARG A 445 16.49 -26.36 11.50
N HIS A 446 15.75 -26.55 10.40
CA HIS A 446 15.19 -27.82 9.93
C HIS A 446 15.33 -27.95 8.40
N SER A 447 16.54 -28.26 7.94
CA SER A 447 16.85 -28.36 6.50
C SER A 447 16.13 -29.53 5.80
N ASP A 448 15.58 -30.49 6.55
CA ASP A 448 14.73 -31.57 6.04
C ASP A 448 13.39 -31.07 5.45
N LEU A 449 13.02 -29.81 5.71
CA LEU A 449 11.80 -29.21 5.18
C LEU A 449 11.92 -28.74 3.73
N VAL A 450 13.14 -28.57 3.20
CA VAL A 450 13.40 -27.90 1.91
C VAL A 450 12.59 -28.48 0.75
N ASP A 451 12.67 -29.80 0.53
CA ASP A 451 11.97 -30.46 -0.59
C ASP A 451 10.45 -30.37 -0.43
N ARG A 452 9.97 -30.54 0.81
CA ARG A 452 8.54 -30.43 1.13
C ARG A 452 8.01 -29.01 0.89
N VAL A 453 8.82 -27.98 1.19
CA VAL A 453 8.48 -26.57 0.94
C VAL A 453 8.48 -26.29 -0.57
N PHE A 454 9.49 -26.76 -1.31
CA PHE A 454 9.54 -26.61 -2.76
C PHE A 454 8.32 -27.23 -3.45
N ASP A 455 7.89 -28.42 -3.01
CA ASP A 455 6.74 -29.12 -3.55
C ASP A 455 5.41 -28.38 -3.37
N LEU A 456 5.31 -27.44 -2.41
CA LEU A 456 4.12 -26.61 -2.23
C LEU A 456 3.89 -25.63 -3.39
N ALA A 457 4.88 -25.39 -4.26
CA ALA A 457 4.70 -24.52 -5.43
C ALA A 457 3.79 -25.14 -6.51
N LYS A 458 3.64 -26.47 -6.53
CA LYS A 458 2.89 -27.20 -7.58
C LYS A 458 1.41 -26.79 -7.58
N GLY A 459 0.90 -26.39 -8.74
CA GLY A 459 -0.51 -26.01 -8.93
C GLY A 459 -0.92 -24.70 -8.25
N GLN A 460 0.02 -23.94 -7.67
CA GLN A 460 -0.27 -22.68 -6.99
C GLN A 460 -0.17 -21.47 -7.91
N LYS A 461 -0.90 -20.40 -7.57
CA LYS A 461 -0.81 -19.08 -8.22
C LYS A 461 0.59 -18.46 -8.05
N ALA A 462 0.99 -17.57 -8.96
CA ALA A 462 2.31 -16.92 -8.95
C ALA A 462 2.67 -16.30 -7.59
N ARG A 463 1.74 -15.56 -6.96
CA ARG A 463 1.94 -14.95 -5.64
C ARG A 463 2.25 -15.95 -4.51
N VAL A 464 1.75 -17.19 -4.57
CA VAL A 464 2.05 -18.23 -3.57
C VAL A 464 3.38 -18.91 -3.89
N ARG A 465 3.67 -19.17 -5.17
CA ARG A 465 5.01 -19.65 -5.61
C ARG A 465 6.12 -18.67 -5.20
N ARG A 466 5.82 -17.37 -5.22
CA ARG A 466 6.68 -16.31 -4.69
C ARG A 466 7.10 -16.55 -3.24
N ALA A 467 6.14 -16.91 -2.39
CA ALA A 467 6.37 -17.18 -0.98
C ALA A 467 7.20 -18.47 -0.76
N VAL A 468 7.10 -19.44 -1.67
CA VAL A 468 7.99 -20.62 -1.69
C VAL A 468 9.43 -20.20 -1.95
N ALA A 469 9.69 -19.37 -2.97
CA ALA A 469 11.04 -18.86 -3.25
C ALA A 469 11.61 -18.09 -2.05
N TRP A 470 10.80 -17.24 -1.42
CA TRP A 470 11.17 -16.54 -0.18
C TRP A 470 11.52 -17.50 0.96
N ALA A 471 10.68 -18.49 1.22
CA ALA A 471 10.89 -19.48 2.28
C ALA A 471 12.18 -20.28 2.05
N LEU A 472 12.41 -20.76 0.83
CA LEU A 472 13.64 -21.48 0.47
C LEU A 472 14.90 -20.62 0.68
N GLY A 473 14.83 -19.32 0.37
CA GLY A 473 15.92 -18.38 0.63
C GLY A 473 16.23 -18.17 2.12
N TRP A 474 15.23 -18.32 3.00
CA TRP A 474 15.42 -18.28 4.45
C TRP A 474 15.96 -19.59 5.01
N ILE A 475 15.50 -20.74 4.49
CA ILE A 475 15.97 -22.06 4.91
C ILE A 475 17.45 -22.25 4.53
N GLY A 476 17.81 -21.88 3.29
CA GLY A 476 19.18 -22.00 2.79
C GLY A 476 19.66 -23.45 2.59
N GLY A 477 20.97 -23.60 2.38
CA GLY A 477 21.61 -24.87 2.07
C GLY A 477 21.59 -25.26 0.59
N ASP A 478 22.35 -26.32 0.25
CA ASP A 478 22.59 -26.71 -1.15
C ASP A 478 21.34 -27.21 -1.88
N VAL A 479 20.45 -27.89 -1.17
CA VAL A 479 19.17 -28.34 -1.73
C VAL A 479 18.27 -27.14 -2.05
N ALA A 480 18.20 -26.15 -1.14
CA ALA A 480 17.42 -24.94 -1.39
C ALA A 480 18.01 -24.14 -2.55
N LEU A 481 19.33 -24.05 -2.65
CA LEU A 481 20.01 -23.42 -3.79
C LEU A 481 19.64 -24.09 -5.12
N LYS A 482 19.64 -25.42 -5.18
CA LYS A 482 19.24 -26.17 -6.38
C LYS A 482 17.81 -25.81 -6.80
N HIS A 483 16.89 -25.73 -5.84
CA HIS A 483 15.50 -25.34 -6.11
C HIS A 483 15.36 -23.87 -6.51
N LEU A 484 16.10 -22.95 -5.88
CA LEU A 484 16.11 -21.54 -6.25
C LEU A 484 16.64 -21.33 -7.67
N LYS A 485 17.75 -21.98 -8.04
CA LYS A 485 18.27 -21.97 -9.43
C LYS A 485 17.23 -22.49 -10.42
N ARG A 486 16.50 -23.55 -10.06
CA ARG A 486 15.40 -24.07 -10.87
C ARG A 486 14.26 -23.06 -11.02
N ILE A 487 13.89 -22.34 -9.96
CA ILE A 487 12.86 -21.29 -10.02
C ILE A 487 13.30 -20.18 -10.97
N VAL A 488 14.53 -19.65 -10.85
CA VAL A 488 15.06 -18.61 -11.75
C VAL A 488 14.94 -19.02 -13.23
N ALA A 489 15.26 -20.28 -13.54
CA ALA A 489 15.27 -20.80 -14.90
C ALA A 489 13.87 -21.11 -15.49
N THR A 490 12.88 -21.41 -14.66
CA THR A 490 11.59 -21.96 -15.13
C THR A 490 10.40 -21.02 -14.94
N GLU A 491 10.55 -20.00 -14.10
CA GLU A 491 9.43 -19.16 -13.71
C GLU A 491 9.17 -18.04 -14.72
N GLU A 492 7.91 -17.93 -15.13
CA GLU A 492 7.42 -16.85 -16.01
C GLU A 492 7.39 -15.50 -15.27
N SER A 493 6.93 -15.52 -14.00
CA SER A 493 6.89 -14.35 -13.13
C SER A 493 8.30 -13.80 -12.86
N ARG A 494 8.52 -12.55 -13.26
CA ARG A 494 9.79 -11.84 -13.03
C ARG A 494 10.00 -11.52 -11.56
N TYR A 495 8.92 -11.32 -10.81
CA TYR A 495 9.00 -11.08 -9.36
C TYR A 495 9.45 -12.34 -8.62
N ASN A 496 8.92 -13.50 -9.02
CA ASN A 496 9.28 -14.78 -8.41
C ASN A 496 10.74 -15.15 -8.73
N ALA A 497 11.18 -14.97 -9.98
CA ALA A 497 12.58 -15.13 -10.36
C ALA A 497 13.49 -14.19 -9.56
N GLY A 498 13.12 -12.92 -9.42
CA GLY A 498 13.88 -11.93 -8.64
C GLY A 498 13.99 -12.27 -7.15
N LEU A 499 12.92 -12.74 -6.51
CA LEU A 499 13.00 -13.19 -5.12
C LEU A 499 13.82 -14.47 -4.97
N ALA A 500 13.80 -15.37 -5.96
CA ALA A 500 14.68 -16.52 -5.96
C ALA A 500 16.16 -16.08 -6.02
N LEU A 501 16.50 -15.09 -6.84
CA LEU A 501 17.85 -14.49 -6.89
C LEU A 501 18.24 -13.86 -5.54
N LEU A 502 17.34 -13.11 -4.90
CA LEU A 502 17.58 -12.58 -3.56
C LEU A 502 17.80 -13.71 -2.54
N GLY A 503 17.05 -14.81 -2.65
CA GLY A 503 17.27 -16.02 -1.86
C GLY A 503 18.66 -16.64 -2.09
N ILE A 504 19.11 -16.72 -3.35
CA ILE A 504 20.47 -17.18 -3.70
C ILE A 504 21.52 -16.29 -3.04
N ALA A 505 21.35 -14.96 -3.10
CA ALA A 505 22.27 -14.02 -2.45
C ALA A 505 22.38 -14.23 -0.93
N ARG A 506 21.27 -14.55 -0.26
CA ARG A 506 21.27 -14.84 1.19
C ARG A 506 22.08 -16.06 1.60
N THR A 507 22.34 -16.98 0.67
CA THR A 507 23.24 -18.13 0.93
C THR A 507 24.70 -17.73 1.14
N LYS A 508 25.09 -16.52 0.72
CA LYS A 508 26.47 -15.99 0.79
C LYS A 508 27.54 -16.87 0.12
N ARG A 509 27.14 -17.71 -0.84
CA ARG A 509 28.09 -18.51 -1.62
C ARG A 509 28.91 -17.65 -2.58
N GLN A 510 30.12 -18.10 -2.88
CA GLN A 510 31.04 -17.41 -3.79
C GLN A 510 30.47 -17.28 -5.22
N ASP A 511 29.68 -18.26 -5.68
CA ASP A 511 29.06 -18.25 -7.02
C ASP A 511 27.79 -17.38 -7.10
N ALA A 512 27.23 -16.93 -5.97
CA ALA A 512 25.99 -16.15 -5.95
C ALA A 512 26.10 -14.83 -6.75
N PHE A 513 27.21 -14.12 -6.61
CA PHE A 513 27.42 -12.86 -7.33
C PHE A 513 27.34 -13.03 -8.86
N GLU A 514 27.97 -14.08 -9.39
CA GLU A 514 27.99 -14.36 -10.83
C GLU A 514 26.60 -14.75 -11.35
N ILE A 515 25.83 -15.50 -10.56
CA ILE A 515 24.43 -15.86 -10.88
C ILE A 515 23.54 -14.61 -10.92
N LEU A 516 23.70 -13.70 -9.95
CA LEU A 516 22.94 -12.45 -9.94
C LEU A 516 23.29 -11.58 -11.15
N ARG A 517 24.59 -11.48 -11.46
CA ARG A 517 25.08 -10.67 -12.58
C ARG A 517 24.57 -11.19 -13.93
N SER A 518 24.47 -12.51 -14.12
CA SER A 518 24.00 -13.08 -15.40
C SER A 518 22.55 -12.72 -15.75
N GLU A 519 21.73 -12.36 -14.76
CA GLU A 519 20.32 -12.03 -14.94
C GLU A 519 20.04 -10.53 -15.18
N LEU A 520 21.06 -9.65 -15.14
CA LEU A 520 20.88 -8.20 -15.29
C LEU A 520 20.29 -7.79 -16.65
N GLY A 521 20.56 -8.57 -17.70
CA GLY A 521 20.05 -8.32 -19.04
C GLY A 521 18.55 -8.63 -19.20
N ARG A 522 17.93 -9.33 -18.25
CA ARG A 522 16.52 -9.74 -18.35
C ARG A 522 15.60 -8.57 -18.00
N GLU A 523 14.73 -8.20 -18.93
CA GLU A 523 13.77 -7.12 -18.73
C GLU A 523 12.60 -7.53 -17.82
N SER A 524 12.05 -6.53 -17.12
CA SER A 524 10.89 -6.69 -16.25
C SER A 524 10.14 -5.36 -16.07
N HIS A 525 8.87 -5.44 -15.68
CA HIS A 525 8.06 -4.28 -15.34
C HIS A 525 8.78 -3.42 -14.28
N ARG A 526 8.90 -2.12 -14.55
CA ARG A 526 9.58 -1.16 -13.65
C ARG A 526 10.99 -1.58 -13.21
N ASP A 527 11.65 -2.42 -14.01
CA ASP A 527 12.96 -3.01 -13.69
C ASP A 527 13.01 -3.77 -12.34
N VAL A 528 11.88 -4.32 -11.86
CA VAL A 528 11.82 -5.01 -10.56
C VAL A 528 12.87 -6.12 -10.40
N LEU A 529 13.20 -6.82 -11.49
CA LEU A 529 14.23 -7.86 -11.47
C LEU A 529 15.61 -7.25 -11.16
N LYS A 530 15.97 -6.13 -11.79
CA LYS A 530 17.23 -5.42 -11.50
C LYS A 530 17.24 -4.90 -10.07
N GLN A 531 16.12 -4.36 -9.58
CA GLN A 531 16.02 -3.89 -8.19
C GLN A 531 16.33 -5.02 -7.20
N LEU A 532 15.73 -6.20 -7.39
CA LEU A 532 15.95 -7.38 -6.54
C LEU A 532 17.38 -7.95 -6.68
N ILE A 533 17.97 -7.88 -7.88
CA ILE A 533 19.38 -8.23 -8.10
C ILE A 533 20.28 -7.26 -7.32
N PHE A 534 20.02 -5.96 -7.35
CA PHE A 534 20.81 -4.97 -6.61
C PHE A 534 20.67 -5.16 -5.09
N ASP A 535 19.46 -5.41 -4.59
CA ASP A 535 19.25 -5.75 -3.17
C ASP A 535 20.00 -7.04 -2.79
N GLY A 536 20.05 -8.03 -3.69
CA GLY A 536 20.86 -9.23 -3.51
C GLY A 536 22.37 -8.95 -3.48
N MET A 537 22.88 -8.07 -4.35
CA MET A 537 24.27 -7.62 -4.32
C MET A 537 24.62 -6.89 -3.01
N VAL A 538 23.71 -6.06 -2.50
CA VAL A 538 23.84 -5.43 -1.17
C VAL A 538 23.86 -6.48 -0.06
N ALA A 539 23.00 -7.50 -0.13
CA ALA A 539 22.97 -8.59 0.86
C ALA A 539 24.26 -9.42 0.88
N LEU A 540 24.92 -9.58 -0.28
CA LEU A 540 26.23 -10.22 -0.37
C LEU A 540 27.36 -9.38 0.23
N LYS A 541 27.20 -8.06 0.30
CA LYS A 541 28.23 -7.09 0.71
C LYS A 541 29.53 -7.24 -0.08
N ASP A 542 29.40 -7.55 -1.37
CA ASP A 542 30.55 -7.82 -2.25
C ASP A 542 31.00 -6.53 -2.98
N PRO A 543 32.27 -6.10 -2.85
CA PRO A 543 32.79 -4.92 -3.55
C PRO A 543 32.67 -4.98 -5.08
N ARG A 544 32.59 -6.18 -5.67
CA ARG A 544 32.36 -6.35 -7.12
C ARG A 544 31.03 -5.74 -7.59
N ALA A 545 30.09 -5.47 -6.69
CA ALA A 545 28.84 -4.79 -7.00
C ALA A 545 29.03 -3.32 -7.40
N ILE A 546 30.07 -2.63 -6.91
CA ILE A 546 30.28 -1.20 -7.16
C ILE A 546 30.29 -0.84 -8.65
N PRO A 547 31.14 -1.43 -9.52
CA PRO A 547 31.16 -1.08 -10.93
C PRO A 547 29.82 -1.37 -11.64
N VAL A 548 29.12 -2.42 -11.23
CA VAL A 548 27.79 -2.75 -11.78
C VAL A 548 26.78 -1.67 -11.41
N LEU A 549 26.70 -1.32 -10.13
CA LEU A 549 25.75 -0.32 -9.65
C LEU A 549 26.04 1.06 -10.24
N LEU A 550 27.32 1.46 -10.34
CA LEU A 550 27.71 2.73 -10.97
C LEU A 550 27.24 2.82 -12.42
N ASP A 551 27.46 1.78 -13.23
CA ASP A 551 26.99 1.75 -14.62
C ASP A 551 25.45 1.92 -14.69
N HIS A 552 24.71 1.27 -13.81
CA HIS A 552 23.25 1.33 -13.80
C HIS A 552 22.66 2.65 -13.28
N THR A 553 23.50 3.62 -12.87
CA THR A 553 23.04 5.00 -12.58
C THR A 553 23.00 5.90 -13.81
N ARG A 554 23.51 5.43 -14.96
CA ARG A 554 23.64 6.26 -16.16
C ARG A 554 22.29 6.55 -16.83
N PRO A 555 22.16 7.65 -17.60
CA PRO A 555 20.88 8.10 -18.16
C PRO A 555 20.24 7.15 -19.19
N GLU A 556 20.97 6.18 -19.73
CA GLU A 556 20.46 5.21 -20.71
C GLU A 556 19.52 4.17 -20.07
N TYR A 557 19.62 3.99 -18.74
CA TYR A 557 18.74 3.11 -17.99
C TYR A 557 17.44 3.83 -17.60
N ARG A 558 16.37 3.06 -17.36
CA ARG A 558 15.10 3.61 -16.90
C ARG A 558 15.25 4.22 -15.50
N ASN A 559 14.42 5.22 -15.20
CA ASN A 559 14.44 5.93 -13.93
C ASN A 559 14.40 5.01 -12.70
N GLU A 560 13.61 3.94 -12.74
CA GLU A 560 13.51 2.97 -11.63
C GLU A 560 14.81 2.18 -11.39
N ALA A 561 15.48 1.72 -12.45
CA ALA A 561 16.77 1.03 -12.32
C ALA A 561 17.83 1.97 -11.76
N ARG A 562 17.86 3.22 -12.24
CA ARG A 562 18.78 4.26 -11.79
C ARG A 562 18.57 4.59 -10.31
N GLU A 563 17.31 4.84 -9.91
CA GLU A 563 16.94 5.08 -8.51
C GLU A 563 17.39 3.92 -7.61
N ALA A 564 17.13 2.68 -8.03
CA ALA A 564 17.49 1.49 -7.26
C ALA A 564 19.02 1.32 -7.15
N ALA A 565 19.76 1.53 -8.23
CA ALA A 565 21.22 1.50 -8.22
C ALA A 565 21.79 2.57 -7.27
N THR A 566 21.29 3.81 -7.34
CA THR A 566 21.66 4.92 -6.45
C THR A 566 21.43 4.60 -4.98
N LYS A 567 20.27 4.01 -4.64
CA LYS A 567 19.99 3.55 -3.26
C LYS A 567 20.92 2.43 -2.84
N SER A 568 21.17 1.46 -3.72
CA SER A 568 22.00 0.30 -3.43
C SER A 568 23.46 0.67 -3.20
N LEU A 569 23.99 1.69 -3.90
CA LEU A 569 25.33 2.24 -3.62
C LEU A 569 25.46 2.73 -2.16
N GLY A 570 24.48 3.50 -1.67
CA GLY A 570 24.47 3.94 -0.27
C GLY A 570 24.24 2.80 0.73
N LYS A 571 23.37 1.83 0.40
CA LYS A 571 23.11 0.66 1.26
C LYS A 571 24.30 -0.30 1.35
N LEU A 572 25.11 -0.41 0.30
CA LEU A 572 26.29 -1.28 0.27
C LEU A 572 27.30 -0.86 1.35
N GLY A 573 27.38 0.44 1.65
CA GLY A 573 28.14 0.97 2.78
C GLY A 573 29.66 0.84 2.63
N ILE A 574 30.15 0.63 1.41
CA ILE A 574 31.58 0.55 1.10
C ILE A 574 32.06 1.93 0.68
N ALA A 575 33.07 2.46 1.37
CA ALA A 575 33.70 3.73 1.01
C ALA A 575 34.47 3.60 -0.33
N ASP A 576 34.12 4.42 -1.31
CA ASP A 576 34.74 4.46 -2.63
C ASP A 576 34.53 5.85 -3.25
N ASP A 577 35.63 6.53 -3.61
CA ASP A 577 35.60 7.88 -4.15
C ASP A 577 34.76 8.01 -5.43
N ARG A 578 34.67 6.94 -6.24
CA ARG A 578 33.85 6.93 -7.47
C ARG A 578 32.37 6.91 -7.13
N VAL A 579 32.01 6.24 -6.04
CA VAL A 579 30.63 6.21 -5.53
C VAL A 579 30.24 7.58 -5.02
N GLU A 580 31.06 8.19 -4.18
CA GLU A 580 30.82 9.54 -3.66
C GLU A 580 30.67 10.56 -4.79
N ALA A 581 31.62 10.59 -5.74
CA ALA A 581 31.57 11.49 -6.90
C ALA A 581 30.29 11.31 -7.71
N ARG A 582 29.91 10.05 -8.01
CA ARG A 582 28.71 9.78 -8.78
C ARG A 582 27.44 10.17 -8.04
N LEU A 583 27.34 9.94 -6.73
CA LEU A 583 26.19 10.35 -5.94
C LEU A 583 26.04 11.88 -5.91
N ILE A 584 27.15 12.63 -5.84
CA ILE A 584 27.11 14.10 -5.93
C ILE A 584 26.57 14.56 -7.28
N GLU A 585 27.01 13.96 -8.40
CA GLU A 585 26.46 14.28 -9.73
C GLU A 585 24.94 14.03 -9.80
N LEU A 586 24.46 12.94 -9.20
CA LEU A 586 23.05 12.54 -9.21
C LEU A 586 22.15 13.45 -8.37
N LEU A 587 22.69 14.37 -7.56
CA LEU A 587 21.92 15.43 -6.91
C LEU A 587 21.26 16.39 -7.92
N ARG A 588 21.70 16.38 -9.19
CA ARG A 588 21.13 17.21 -10.28
C ARG A 588 20.39 16.38 -11.33
N ASP A 589 20.05 15.14 -11.00
CA ASP A 589 19.40 14.25 -11.96
C ASP A 589 18.04 14.79 -12.46
N PRO A 590 17.67 14.63 -13.74
CA PRO A 590 16.35 15.01 -14.23
C PRO A 590 15.21 14.34 -13.44
N TRP A 591 15.43 13.11 -12.97
CA TRP A 591 14.43 12.39 -12.20
C TRP A 591 14.56 12.66 -10.70
N PHE A 592 13.50 13.23 -10.13
CA PHE A 592 13.48 13.69 -8.74
C PHE A 592 13.79 12.58 -7.72
N ARG A 593 13.35 11.34 -7.96
CA ARG A 593 13.61 10.23 -7.03
C ARG A 593 15.08 9.81 -7.01
N VAL A 594 15.79 9.98 -8.13
CA VAL A 594 17.24 9.75 -8.18
C VAL A 594 17.96 10.84 -7.36
N ARG A 595 17.53 12.11 -7.46
CA ARG A 595 18.06 13.20 -6.61
C ARG A 595 17.86 12.89 -5.12
N SER A 596 16.64 12.56 -4.70
CA SER A 596 16.35 12.20 -3.30
C SER A 596 17.13 10.96 -2.83
N ALA A 597 17.27 9.95 -3.70
CA ALA A 597 18.06 8.76 -3.38
C ALA A 597 19.55 9.09 -3.22
N ALA A 598 20.09 9.99 -4.04
CA ALA A 598 21.49 10.40 -3.97
C ALA A 598 21.82 11.10 -2.66
N ALA A 599 20.98 12.06 -2.23
CA ALA A 599 21.17 12.76 -0.96
C ALA A 599 21.15 11.80 0.25
N ARG A 600 20.14 10.91 0.32
CA ARG A 600 20.05 9.90 1.39
C ARG A 600 21.23 8.92 1.37
N SER A 601 21.66 8.50 0.19
CA SER A 601 22.83 7.62 0.05
C SER A 601 24.13 8.31 0.51
N LEU A 602 24.31 9.60 0.22
CA LEU A 602 25.45 10.39 0.70
C LEU A 602 25.46 10.53 2.23
N ALA A 603 24.30 10.81 2.83
CA ALA A 603 24.14 10.89 4.27
C ALA A 603 24.49 9.55 4.95
N LYS A 604 23.94 8.45 4.43
CA LYS A 604 24.19 7.11 4.92
C LYS A 604 25.68 6.70 4.84
N LEU A 605 26.39 7.13 3.80
CA LEU A 605 27.82 6.89 3.66
C LEU A 605 28.68 7.81 4.53
N LYS A 606 28.07 8.80 5.20
CA LYS A 606 28.77 9.85 5.97
C LYS A 606 29.85 10.53 5.15
N SER A 607 29.56 10.81 3.87
CA SER A 607 30.55 11.40 2.97
C SER A 607 31.01 12.78 3.47
N PRO A 608 32.31 13.06 3.49
CA PRO A 608 32.83 14.35 3.96
C PRO A 608 32.49 15.50 3.00
N ARG A 609 32.27 15.22 1.70
CA ARG A 609 31.87 16.22 0.70
C ARG A 609 30.35 16.41 0.60
N ALA A 610 29.56 15.53 1.23
CA ALA A 610 28.10 15.51 1.11
C ALA A 610 27.45 16.81 1.58
N ASP A 611 27.88 17.38 2.71
CA ASP A 611 27.26 18.58 3.30
C ASP A 611 27.28 19.76 2.32
N ALA A 612 28.47 20.08 1.78
CA ALA A 612 28.64 21.17 0.83
C ALA A 612 27.86 20.91 -0.48
N ALA A 613 27.96 19.70 -1.02
CA ALA A 613 27.29 19.33 -2.28
C ALA A 613 25.75 19.38 -2.17
N ILE A 614 25.19 18.88 -1.08
CA ILE A 614 23.73 18.89 -0.84
C ILE A 614 23.25 20.33 -0.66
N ARG A 615 23.98 21.18 0.08
CA ARG A 615 23.62 22.60 0.23
C ARG A 615 23.65 23.38 -1.07
N GLU A 616 24.63 23.10 -1.94
CA GLU A 616 24.67 23.72 -3.26
C GLU A 616 23.47 23.30 -4.10
N ALA A 617 23.15 22.00 -4.13
CA ALA A 617 22.00 21.48 -4.86
C ALA A 617 20.66 22.02 -4.32
N LEU A 618 20.56 22.25 -3.00
CA LEU A 618 19.37 22.79 -2.34
C LEU A 618 18.96 24.18 -2.85
N GLN A 619 19.92 25.04 -3.24
CA GLN A 619 19.64 26.42 -3.66
C GLN A 619 18.78 26.53 -4.93
N GLY A 620 18.77 25.49 -5.77
CA GLY A 620 18.08 25.48 -7.05
C GLY A 620 17.00 24.41 -7.20
N GLU A 621 16.62 23.72 -6.11
CA GLU A 621 15.67 22.61 -6.19
C GLU A 621 14.22 23.12 -6.15
N PRO A 622 13.41 22.86 -7.20
CA PRO A 622 12.04 23.37 -7.27
C PRO A 622 10.98 22.47 -6.63
N MET A 623 11.32 21.24 -6.21
CA MET A 623 10.34 20.27 -5.70
C MET A 623 10.43 20.09 -4.18
N ASP A 624 9.33 20.39 -3.49
CA ASP A 624 9.18 20.23 -2.02
C ASP A 624 9.64 18.84 -1.52
N MET A 625 9.25 17.76 -2.21
CA MET A 625 9.66 16.40 -1.85
C MET A 625 11.18 16.18 -1.91
N VAL A 626 11.88 16.85 -2.82
CA VAL A 626 13.34 16.75 -2.94
C VAL A 626 14.02 17.65 -1.91
N LEU A 627 13.48 18.85 -1.69
CA LEU A 627 13.91 19.75 -0.61
C LEU A 627 13.90 19.02 0.73
N GLY A 628 12.79 18.37 1.10
CA GLY A 628 12.70 17.60 2.34
C GLY A 628 13.71 16.45 2.42
N ALA A 629 13.98 15.76 1.31
CA ALA A 629 15.00 14.71 1.27
C ALA A 629 16.44 15.24 1.47
N PHE A 630 16.74 16.42 0.93
CA PHE A 630 18.04 17.08 1.08
C PHE A 630 18.23 17.61 2.49
N GLU A 631 17.21 18.25 3.05
CA GLU A 631 17.23 18.76 4.43
C GLU A 631 17.39 17.62 5.44
N GLY A 632 16.61 16.54 5.30
CA GLY A 632 16.75 15.36 6.16
C GLY A 632 18.13 14.69 6.05
N ALA A 633 18.71 14.63 4.85
CA ALA A 633 20.08 14.14 4.66
C ALA A 633 21.13 15.02 5.36
N LEU A 634 20.94 16.35 5.36
CA LEU A 634 21.83 17.28 6.09
C LEU A 634 21.68 17.12 7.60
N ASP A 635 20.49 16.87 8.11
CA ASP A 635 20.26 16.65 9.54
C ASP A 635 20.87 15.33 10.00
N GLU A 636 20.76 14.25 9.22
CA GLU A 636 21.45 12.98 9.49
C GLU A 636 22.98 13.16 9.53
N LEU A 637 23.54 13.92 8.59
CA LEU A 637 24.97 14.24 8.57
C LEU A 637 25.43 15.07 9.78
N ARG A 638 24.57 15.89 10.37
CA ARG A 638 24.87 16.68 11.58
C ARG A 638 24.79 15.83 12.84
N ALA A 639 23.75 14.98 12.95
CA ALA A 639 23.57 14.10 14.10
C ALA A 639 24.69 13.05 14.23
N GLY A 640 25.34 12.71 13.12
CA GLY A 640 26.46 11.77 13.09
C GLY A 640 27.86 12.36 13.35
N ARG A 641 27.97 13.67 13.64
CA ARG A 641 29.25 14.38 13.91
C ARG A 641 29.61 14.42 15.38
#